data_AF-A0AAW0UEN8-F1
#
_entry.id   AF-A0AAW0UEN8-F1
#
_cell.length_a   1.000
_cell.length_b   1.000
_cell.length_c   1.000
_cell.angle_alpha   90.00
_cell.angle_beta   90.00
_cell.angle_gamma   90.00
#
_symmetry.space_group_name_H-M   'P 1'
#
loop_
_entity.id
_entity.type
_entity.pdbx_description
1 polymer ?
#
loop_
_entity_poly.entity_id
_entity_poly.type
_entity_poly.pdbx_seq_one_letter_code
_entity_poly.pdbx_strand_id
1 'polypeptide(L)'
;MATAAYNYVVTAHKPTAVTACATGHLTSPTDLNLVVARNNRVELHLVTPEGLRPLKELPIYGKIACMHLFTPMNEKKDLLFILTTRYCAMILECVGDGDQLEILTRAHGNVADKIGKPCETGMIAIVDPQARCIVLRLYEGLIKVIPLDKDNNELKAYNIRVDELQIQDIEFLYGCSNPTIIIIYQDTHGRHIRTHEISLKEKEFSKMPWKQDNVEMEASTIIAVPEPYGGAIIIGQETISYFTSTSHVTVAPALIKTSTIVCYGKVDANGSRYLLGDMSGRLFMLLLDKSDDRPEALVKLELLGETSIPECLTYLDNGVVFVGSRLGDSQLVKLNTEPDASGQYVTIMQTFNNLGPIVDMVVVDLERQGQGQLVTCSGAFKEGSLRIIRNGIGIHEQASIELEGIKGMWSLSVNSPKFHNTIVLSFVGLTRVLTLSGEEVEETEIAGFVSDQQTFLSANVKYDQLLQVTGTSCRLVNENTGQLVCEWRPPEGRNISVVAANVNQVVAAAGQLIYYIVIHPGALKLEAQTMVEHEVACLDVSPLWEEEMASVVAVGLWTDISARVLALPTLEENAKEFLGGDIIPRSILMTTFEGHHYLLCAMGDGQLFYFSYASATGYLSEKKKVVLGTQPTTLRRFRSLSSTNVFACSDRPTVIYSSNHKLVFSKVNLREVTHMCPLNAEAYPNSLALATSEGITIGTIDEIQKLHIRTVPLGETPRRIAYQEETETFGVITMRVDVMGDIGLRSGGTVASLGAHSNSSAITTSSLLKPSMPPPPELGQEVETHNLLIISQNTFEVLHYHSFHLGEYALSICSTRLKDDPTVYYVVGTALVNPEESESKQGRIILFSYAEGKLQQVAEKEIKGACYSLCEFQGKLLASISSTVRLFEWTNERELRLECSHFNNVAALCLKTKGDFILVGDLMRSMTLLQYKTLEGSFEEIARDYDPNWMTAIEILDDELFLGAEHSNNLFVCHKDSAATSDEERQQMQEVGRFHLGDFVNVFRHGTLVMQGVPEASTVTQGCVLYGTVHGALGLVTSLHLDLYNLLLEMQKRLARVIKSVGKIDHDFYRSFSTERKTDRCEGFIDGDLIESFLDLSPDKMKEVAQGLMINDGSGMKSEATPDDLIKTVEELTRIH
;
A
#
# COMPACT_ATOMS: atom_id res chain seq x y z
N MET A 1 15.61 -21.82 -32.79
CA MET A 1 14.86 -21.79 -31.52
C MET A 1 14.92 -20.35 -31.06
N ALA A 2 13.84 -19.59 -31.23
CA ALA A 2 13.79 -18.21 -30.76
C ALA A 2 14.06 -18.21 -29.25
N THR A 3 14.97 -17.36 -28.79
CA THR A 3 15.21 -17.10 -27.37
C THR A 3 13.97 -16.44 -26.80
N ALA A 4 13.03 -17.24 -26.30
CA ALA A 4 11.83 -16.72 -25.65
C ALA A 4 12.20 -15.96 -24.37
N ALA A 5 11.53 -14.84 -24.15
CA ALA A 5 11.67 -14.03 -22.95
C ALA A 5 10.84 -14.64 -21.82
N TYR A 6 11.45 -14.85 -20.66
CA TYR A 6 10.77 -15.41 -19.49
C TYR A 6 10.84 -14.40 -18.37
N ASN A 7 9.67 -13.93 -17.92
CA ASN A 7 9.57 -12.89 -16.92
C ASN A 7 8.73 -13.36 -15.74
N TYR A 8 9.03 -12.82 -14.56
CA TYR A 8 8.28 -13.01 -13.33
C TYR A 8 7.73 -11.66 -12.89
N VAL A 9 6.44 -11.60 -12.59
CA VAL A 9 5.75 -10.37 -12.17
C VAL A 9 5.12 -10.61 -10.81
N VAL A 10 5.43 -9.75 -9.84
CA VAL A 10 4.91 -9.85 -8.47
C VAL A 10 4.52 -8.48 -7.92
N THR A 11 3.52 -8.46 -7.05
CA THR A 11 3.07 -7.25 -6.36
C THR A 11 3.91 -7.02 -5.09
N ALA A 12 4.75 -5.98 -5.10
CA ALA A 12 5.56 -5.59 -3.95
C ALA A 12 4.76 -4.84 -2.88
N HIS A 13 3.82 -3.99 -3.29
CA HIS A 13 2.85 -3.33 -2.43
C HIS A 13 1.47 -3.41 -3.06
N LYS A 14 0.48 -3.85 -2.28
CA LYS A 14 -0.91 -4.03 -2.75
C LYS A 14 -1.54 -2.69 -3.16
N PRO A 15 -2.59 -2.71 -4.02
CA PRO A 15 -3.37 -1.51 -4.32
C PRO A 15 -3.97 -0.89 -3.07
N THR A 16 -3.84 0.42 -2.92
CA THR A 16 -4.34 1.17 -1.75
C THR A 16 -5.55 2.03 -2.06
N ALA A 17 -5.80 2.38 -3.32
CA ALA A 17 -6.91 3.23 -3.70
C ALA A 17 -8.25 2.51 -3.49
N VAL A 18 -9.19 3.17 -2.83
CA VAL A 18 -10.55 2.64 -2.60
C VAL A 18 -11.42 3.01 -3.79
N THR A 19 -12.02 2.00 -4.44
CA THR A 19 -12.87 2.19 -5.62
C THR A 19 -14.36 2.08 -5.29
N ALA A 20 -14.72 1.31 -4.26
CA ALA A 20 -16.10 1.21 -3.78
C ALA A 20 -16.12 0.78 -2.31
N CYS A 21 -17.18 1.16 -1.61
CA CYS A 21 -17.43 0.74 -0.24
C CYS A 21 -18.93 0.51 -0.03
N ALA A 22 -19.27 -0.44 0.82
CA ALA A 22 -20.65 -0.76 1.18
C ALA A 22 -20.74 -1.20 2.64
N THR A 23 -21.89 -0.98 3.28
CA THR A 23 -22.18 -1.46 4.63
C THR A 23 -23.44 -2.31 4.66
N GLY A 24 -23.46 -3.30 5.55
CA GLY A 24 -24.56 -4.25 5.70
C GLY A 24 -24.23 -5.36 6.68
N HIS A 25 -25.04 -6.41 6.68
CA HIS A 25 -25.02 -7.52 7.64
C HIS A 25 -24.57 -8.83 6.98
N LEU A 26 -23.28 -8.97 6.67
CA LEU A 26 -22.72 -10.16 6.00
C LEU A 26 -22.37 -11.28 6.97
N THR A 27 -21.68 -10.96 8.07
CA THR A 27 -21.15 -11.98 9.01
C THR A 27 -22.25 -12.54 9.88
N SER A 28 -23.12 -11.67 10.38
CA SER A 28 -24.27 -12.02 11.19
C SER A 28 -25.41 -11.03 10.92
N PRO A 29 -26.69 -11.41 11.10
CA PRO A 29 -27.81 -10.47 11.01
C PRO A 29 -27.73 -9.29 11.99
N THR A 30 -26.87 -9.37 13.02
CA THR A 30 -26.68 -8.34 14.04
C THR A 30 -25.44 -7.49 13.83
N ASP A 31 -24.47 -8.03 13.10
CA ASP A 31 -23.15 -7.42 12.97
C ASP A 31 -23.22 -6.40 11.84
N LEU A 32 -22.72 -5.19 12.10
CA LEU A 32 -22.55 -4.20 11.04
C LEU A 32 -21.16 -4.37 10.43
N ASN A 33 -21.12 -4.71 9.15
CA ASN A 33 -19.89 -4.87 8.41
C ASN A 33 -19.65 -3.69 7.48
N LEU A 34 -18.37 -3.39 7.25
CA LEU A 34 -17.90 -2.51 6.19
C LEU A 34 -17.13 -3.36 5.18
N VAL A 35 -17.55 -3.32 3.93
CA VAL A 35 -16.90 -4.00 2.80
C VAL A 35 -16.24 -2.93 1.93
N VAL A 36 -14.94 -3.07 1.69
CA VAL A 36 -14.16 -2.10 0.90
C VAL A 36 -13.54 -2.82 -0.30
N ALA A 37 -13.70 -2.26 -1.48
CA ALA A 37 -13.07 -2.74 -2.71
C ALA A 37 -11.83 -1.91 -3.03
N ARG A 38 -10.70 -2.59 -3.23
CA ARG A 38 -9.43 -2.01 -3.71
C ARG A 38 -8.98 -2.73 -4.97
N ASN A 39 -9.33 -2.19 -6.13
CA ASN A 39 -9.05 -2.77 -7.45
C ASN A 39 -9.53 -4.23 -7.58
N ASN A 40 -8.66 -5.21 -7.31
CA ASN A 40 -8.94 -6.65 -7.39
C ASN A 40 -9.07 -7.32 -6.01
N ARG A 41 -9.22 -6.54 -4.93
CA ARG A 41 -9.34 -7.06 -3.56
C ARG A 41 -10.58 -6.55 -2.86
N VAL A 42 -11.11 -7.40 -1.98
CA VAL A 42 -12.21 -7.05 -1.06
C VAL A 42 -11.74 -7.21 0.37
N GLU A 43 -11.87 -6.16 1.16
CA GLU A 43 -11.58 -6.12 2.58
C GLU A 43 -12.89 -6.10 3.37
N LEU A 44 -13.04 -7.05 4.29
CA LEU A 44 -14.17 -7.15 5.20
C LEU A 44 -13.76 -6.69 6.59
N HIS A 45 -14.48 -5.70 7.12
CA HIS A 45 -14.28 -5.15 8.46
C HIS A 45 -15.57 -5.29 9.29
N LEU A 46 -15.41 -5.50 10.59
CA LEU A 46 -16.47 -5.38 11.59
C LEU A 46 -16.43 -3.98 12.20
N VAL A 47 -17.59 -3.31 12.23
CA VAL A 47 -17.72 -2.02 12.90
C VAL A 47 -17.85 -2.26 14.40
N THR A 48 -16.91 -1.69 15.17
CA THR A 48 -16.88 -1.80 16.62
C THR A 48 -16.87 -0.41 17.27
N PRO A 49 -17.19 -0.27 18.57
CA PRO A 49 -17.13 1.02 19.25
C PRO A 49 -15.74 1.68 19.24
N GLU A 50 -14.67 0.88 19.13
CA GLU A 50 -13.28 1.35 19.12
C GLU A 50 -12.78 1.71 17.70
N GLY A 51 -13.53 1.36 16.65
CA GLY A 51 -13.16 1.57 15.26
C GLY A 51 -13.46 0.37 14.37
N LEU A 52 -12.66 0.17 13.33
CA LEU A 52 -12.83 -0.92 12.38
C LEU A 52 -11.91 -2.09 12.75
N ARG A 53 -12.49 -3.26 12.99
CA ARG A 53 -11.74 -4.50 13.18
C ARG A 53 -11.63 -5.25 11.85
N PRO A 54 -10.44 -5.48 11.28
CA PRO A 54 -10.29 -6.27 10.07
C PRO A 54 -10.68 -7.73 10.34
N LEU A 55 -11.44 -8.33 9.43
CA LEU A 55 -11.85 -9.73 9.51
C LEU A 55 -11.18 -10.58 8.44
N LYS A 56 -11.32 -10.19 7.17
CA LYS A 56 -10.80 -10.98 6.05
C LYS A 56 -10.50 -10.10 4.85
N GLU A 57 -9.41 -10.44 4.16
CA GLU A 57 -9.05 -9.87 2.85
C GLU A 57 -9.13 -10.97 1.79
N LEU A 58 -9.69 -10.65 0.63
CA LEU A 58 -9.93 -11.61 -0.45
C LEU A 58 -9.38 -11.08 -1.77
N PRO A 59 -8.51 -11.84 -2.46
CA PRO A 59 -8.18 -11.56 -3.85
C PRO A 59 -9.29 -12.06 -4.78
N ILE A 60 -9.65 -11.24 -5.76
CA ILE A 60 -10.56 -11.56 -6.86
C ILE A 60 -9.74 -11.56 -8.14
N TYR A 61 -9.92 -12.58 -8.97
CA TYR A 61 -9.29 -12.67 -10.30
C TYR A 61 -10.00 -11.76 -11.32
N GLY A 62 -9.94 -10.45 -11.07
CA GLY A 62 -10.52 -9.41 -11.92
C GLY A 62 -10.62 -8.08 -11.17
N LYS A 63 -10.52 -6.97 -11.91
CA LYS A 63 -10.80 -5.64 -11.35
C LYS A 63 -12.30 -5.51 -11.06
N ILE A 64 -12.63 -5.15 -9.83
CA ILE A 64 -14.00 -4.95 -9.37
C ILE A 64 -14.53 -3.67 -10.03
N ALA A 65 -15.57 -3.81 -10.84
CA ALA A 65 -16.25 -2.69 -11.50
C ALA A 65 -17.41 -2.19 -10.63
N CYS A 66 -18.24 -3.12 -10.13
CA CYS A 66 -19.37 -2.81 -9.27
C CYS A 66 -19.42 -3.76 -8.07
N MET A 67 -19.87 -3.24 -6.92
CA MET A 67 -20.03 -4.00 -5.68
C MET A 67 -21.29 -3.55 -4.95
N HIS A 68 -22.21 -4.48 -4.67
CA HIS A 68 -23.44 -4.19 -3.93
C HIS A 68 -23.76 -5.25 -2.89
N LEU A 69 -24.32 -4.80 -1.78
CA LEU A 69 -24.93 -5.66 -0.76
C LEU A 69 -26.44 -5.66 -0.94
N PHE A 70 -27.04 -6.83 -0.77
CA PHE A 70 -28.49 -6.98 -0.84
C PHE A 70 -28.97 -8.16 0.00
N THR A 71 -30.18 -8.05 0.52
CA THR A 71 -30.83 -9.09 1.33
C THR A 71 -31.98 -9.73 0.52
N PRO A 72 -31.84 -10.99 0.08
CA PRO A 72 -32.97 -11.73 -0.48
C PRO A 72 -34.09 -11.93 0.55
N MET A 73 -35.37 -11.92 0.11
CA MET A 73 -36.53 -12.08 1.01
C MET A 73 -36.51 -13.33 1.91
N ASN A 74 -35.75 -14.37 1.55
CA ASN A 74 -35.67 -15.63 2.30
C ASN A 74 -34.40 -15.76 3.16
N GLU A 75 -33.48 -14.81 3.07
CA GLU A 75 -32.20 -14.84 3.79
C GLU A 75 -32.23 -13.86 4.97
N LYS A 76 -31.44 -14.16 6.00
CA LYS A 76 -31.28 -13.29 7.18
C LYS A 76 -30.01 -12.46 7.16
N LYS A 77 -29.08 -12.80 6.28
CA LYS A 77 -27.79 -12.13 6.08
C LYS A 77 -27.75 -11.57 4.67
N ASP A 78 -26.93 -10.54 4.49
CA ASP A 78 -26.70 -9.94 3.20
C ASP A 78 -25.80 -10.81 2.34
N LEU A 79 -26.07 -10.79 1.04
CA LEU A 79 -25.21 -11.36 0.02
C LEU A 79 -24.43 -10.25 -0.68
N LEU A 80 -23.23 -10.59 -1.13
CA LEU A 80 -22.34 -9.67 -1.82
C LEU A 80 -22.36 -9.97 -3.33
N PHE A 81 -22.87 -9.03 -4.12
CA PHE A 81 -22.79 -9.06 -5.58
C PHE A 81 -21.54 -8.32 -6.04
N ILE A 82 -20.77 -8.95 -6.94
CA ILE A 82 -19.60 -8.35 -7.56
C ILE A 82 -19.68 -8.54 -9.08
N LEU A 83 -19.40 -7.47 -9.81
CA LEU A 83 -19.16 -7.49 -11.25
C LEU A 83 -17.72 -7.04 -11.51
N THR A 84 -16.98 -7.81 -12.30
CA THR A 84 -15.62 -7.45 -12.74
C THR A 84 -15.64 -6.73 -14.08
N THR A 85 -14.58 -5.99 -14.40
CA THR A 85 -14.41 -5.29 -15.70
C THR A 85 -14.33 -6.22 -16.90
N ARG A 86 -14.05 -7.52 -16.68
CA ARG A 86 -14.14 -8.57 -17.70
C ARG A 86 -15.49 -9.30 -17.69
N TYR A 87 -16.52 -8.65 -17.17
CA TYR A 87 -17.91 -9.08 -17.16
C TYR A 87 -18.18 -10.39 -16.41
N CYS A 88 -17.27 -10.83 -15.53
CA CYS A 88 -17.57 -11.92 -14.61
C CYS A 88 -18.41 -11.37 -13.46
N ALA A 89 -19.64 -11.87 -13.34
CA ALA A 89 -20.57 -11.58 -12.26
C ALA A 89 -20.55 -12.72 -11.25
N MET A 90 -20.68 -12.41 -9.96
CA MET A 90 -20.73 -13.40 -8.89
C MET A 90 -21.57 -12.92 -7.71
N ILE A 91 -22.16 -13.87 -7.00
CA ILE A 91 -22.83 -13.68 -5.72
C ILE A 91 -22.07 -14.50 -4.67
N LEU A 92 -21.60 -13.81 -3.64
CA LEU A 92 -20.80 -14.37 -2.55
C LEU A 92 -21.61 -14.36 -1.25
N GLU A 93 -21.39 -15.39 -0.44
CA GLU A 93 -21.95 -15.53 0.90
C GLU A 93 -20.82 -15.75 1.91
N CYS A 94 -20.95 -15.13 3.08
CA CYS A 94 -20.06 -15.33 4.21
C CYS A 94 -20.61 -16.44 5.14
N VAL A 95 -19.79 -17.47 5.39
CA VAL A 95 -20.15 -18.61 6.23
C VAL A 95 -19.06 -18.84 7.28
N GLY A 96 -19.47 -19.17 8.51
CA GLY A 96 -18.59 -19.34 9.66
C GLY A 96 -18.58 -18.12 10.58
N ASP A 97 -18.00 -18.29 11.77
CA ASP A 97 -17.88 -17.25 12.80
C ASP A 97 -16.40 -17.11 13.21
N GLY A 98 -15.98 -15.88 13.54
CA GLY A 98 -14.62 -15.60 14.01
C GLY A 98 -13.54 -15.96 13.00
N ASP A 99 -12.55 -16.75 13.42
CA ASP A 99 -11.35 -17.09 12.63
C ASP A 99 -11.62 -18.18 11.55
N GLN A 100 -12.78 -18.84 11.59
CA GLN A 100 -13.21 -19.84 10.59
C GLN A 100 -14.07 -19.24 9.46
N LEU A 101 -13.97 -17.94 9.24
CA LEU A 101 -14.76 -17.23 8.24
C LEU A 101 -14.32 -17.61 6.81
N GLU A 102 -15.21 -18.29 6.09
CA GLU A 102 -15.07 -18.68 4.70
C GLU A 102 -16.06 -17.93 3.81
N ILE A 103 -15.66 -17.69 2.55
CA ILE A 103 -16.50 -17.01 1.57
C ILE A 103 -16.80 -17.95 0.41
N LEU A 104 -18.08 -18.25 0.25
CA LEU A 104 -18.58 -19.22 -0.70
C LEU A 104 -19.19 -18.52 -1.91
N THR A 105 -18.90 -19.03 -3.10
CA THR A 105 -19.55 -18.59 -4.33
C THR A 105 -20.89 -19.29 -4.49
N ARG A 106 -21.98 -18.55 -4.29
CA ARG A 106 -23.35 -19.03 -4.47
C ARG A 106 -23.71 -19.15 -5.94
N ALA A 107 -23.45 -18.09 -6.70
CA ALA A 107 -23.72 -18.04 -8.14
C ALA A 107 -22.58 -17.29 -8.84
N HIS A 108 -22.30 -17.66 -10.09
CA HIS A 108 -21.28 -17.01 -10.92
C HIS A 108 -21.57 -17.23 -12.40
N GLY A 109 -21.13 -16.28 -13.24
CA GLY A 109 -21.26 -16.39 -14.69
C GLY A 109 -20.58 -15.22 -15.40
N ASN A 110 -20.25 -15.40 -16.68
CA ASN A 110 -19.79 -14.29 -17.52
C ASN A 110 -21.00 -13.70 -18.27
N VAL A 111 -21.25 -12.41 -18.07
CA VAL A 111 -22.40 -11.69 -18.63
C VAL A 111 -22.06 -10.87 -19.87
N ALA A 112 -20.85 -11.01 -20.43
CA ALA A 112 -20.44 -10.34 -21.66
C ALA A 112 -21.32 -10.75 -22.85
N ASP A 113 -21.66 -9.79 -23.69
CA ASP A 113 -22.23 -10.06 -25.00
C ASP A 113 -21.11 -10.16 -26.04
N LYS A 114 -21.30 -11.04 -27.02
CA LYS A 114 -20.33 -11.21 -28.12
C LYS A 114 -20.19 -9.98 -29.01
N ILE A 115 -21.22 -9.13 -29.03
CA ILE A 115 -21.32 -7.94 -29.87
C ILE A 115 -21.98 -6.86 -29.02
N GLY A 116 -21.35 -5.70 -28.90
CA GLY A 116 -21.89 -4.54 -28.21
C GLY A 116 -20.83 -3.46 -28.08
N LYS A 117 -21.21 -2.18 -28.25
CA LYS A 117 -20.32 -1.05 -27.96
C LYS A 117 -20.38 -0.81 -26.44
N PRO A 118 -19.26 -0.89 -25.70
CA PRO A 118 -19.25 -0.58 -24.27
C PRO A 118 -19.71 0.86 -24.01
N CYS A 119 -20.39 1.08 -22.88
CA CYS A 119 -20.84 2.43 -22.51
C CYS A 119 -19.65 3.32 -22.11
N GLU A 120 -19.63 4.57 -22.62
CA GLU A 120 -18.59 5.55 -22.30
C GLU A 120 -18.59 5.98 -20.82
N THR A 121 -19.77 6.00 -20.19
CA THR A 121 -19.95 6.34 -18.77
C THR A 121 -19.65 5.15 -17.82
N GLY A 122 -19.05 4.07 -18.32
CA GLY A 122 -18.64 2.91 -17.52
C GLY A 122 -19.72 1.82 -17.35
N MET A 123 -19.43 0.85 -16.48
CA MET A 123 -20.37 -0.22 -16.13
C MET A 123 -21.20 0.21 -14.91
N ILE A 124 -22.52 0.06 -14.98
CA ILE A 124 -23.39 0.21 -13.80
C ILE A 124 -24.10 -1.11 -13.52
N ALA A 125 -24.16 -1.46 -12.25
CA ALA A 125 -24.98 -2.53 -11.73
C ALA A 125 -25.89 -1.97 -10.65
N ILE A 126 -27.17 -2.32 -10.68
CA ILE A 126 -28.13 -1.95 -9.64
C ILE A 126 -28.94 -3.17 -9.24
N VAL A 127 -29.29 -3.23 -7.96
CA VAL A 127 -30.09 -4.32 -7.39
C VAL A 127 -31.46 -3.77 -7.02
N ASP A 128 -32.52 -4.47 -7.41
CA ASP A 128 -33.87 -4.13 -7.00
C ASP A 128 -34.00 -4.18 -5.47
N PRO A 129 -34.63 -3.18 -4.80
CA PRO A 129 -34.77 -3.14 -3.34
C PRO A 129 -35.46 -4.36 -2.71
N GLN A 130 -36.30 -5.08 -3.47
CA GLN A 130 -36.93 -6.33 -3.03
C GLN A 130 -36.13 -7.58 -3.43
N ALA A 131 -34.91 -7.40 -3.94
CA ALA A 131 -33.99 -8.43 -4.42
C ALA A 131 -34.62 -9.37 -5.47
N ARG A 132 -35.45 -8.83 -6.37
CA ARG A 132 -36.10 -9.62 -7.45
C ARG A 132 -35.19 -9.84 -8.65
N CYS A 133 -34.39 -8.83 -9.01
CA CYS A 133 -33.45 -8.90 -10.12
C CYS A 133 -32.28 -7.92 -9.94
N ILE A 134 -31.22 -8.16 -10.71
CA ILE A 134 -30.10 -7.23 -10.89
C ILE A 134 -30.17 -6.70 -12.32
N VAL A 135 -29.99 -5.40 -12.49
CA VAL A 135 -29.92 -4.75 -13.79
C VAL A 135 -28.49 -4.27 -14.02
N LEU A 136 -27.96 -4.60 -15.19
CA LEU A 136 -26.62 -4.24 -15.63
C LEU A 136 -26.72 -3.37 -16.88
N ARG A 137 -26.02 -2.24 -16.86
CA ARG A 137 -25.79 -1.38 -18.01
C ARG A 137 -24.33 -1.53 -18.42
N LEU A 138 -24.12 -2.29 -19.49
CA LEU A 138 -22.79 -2.70 -19.98
C LEU A 138 -22.50 -2.16 -21.39
N TYR A 139 -23.52 -2.17 -22.26
CA TYR A 139 -23.43 -1.78 -23.65
C TYR A 139 -24.49 -0.74 -24.02
N GLU A 140 -24.18 0.14 -24.97
CA GLU A 140 -25.13 1.15 -25.44
C GLU A 140 -26.39 0.51 -26.06
N GLY A 141 -27.56 1.06 -25.72
CA GLY A 141 -28.86 0.59 -26.23
C GLY A 141 -29.34 -0.75 -25.68
N LEU A 142 -28.62 -1.34 -24.70
CA LEU A 142 -28.98 -2.61 -24.07
C LEU A 142 -28.96 -2.52 -22.54
N ILE A 143 -30.06 -2.93 -21.93
CA ILE A 143 -30.17 -3.13 -20.48
C ILE A 143 -30.25 -4.63 -20.22
N LYS A 144 -29.28 -5.16 -19.48
CA LYS A 144 -29.17 -6.59 -19.19
C LYS A 144 -29.78 -6.88 -17.81
N VAL A 145 -30.66 -7.87 -17.73
CA VAL A 145 -31.38 -8.22 -16.50
C VAL A 145 -31.01 -9.63 -16.08
N ILE A 146 -30.59 -9.79 -14.82
CA ILE A 146 -30.33 -11.06 -14.15
C ILE A 146 -31.47 -11.32 -13.15
N PRO A 147 -32.35 -12.30 -13.40
CA PRO A 147 -33.32 -12.74 -12.41
C PRO A 147 -32.65 -13.39 -11.20
N LEU A 148 -33.06 -12.99 -9.98
CA LEU A 148 -32.56 -13.54 -8.72
C LEU A 148 -33.40 -14.73 -8.23
N ASP A 149 -33.61 -15.69 -9.13
CA ASP A 149 -34.28 -16.95 -8.77
C ASP A 149 -33.28 -17.90 -8.08
N LYS A 150 -33.75 -18.72 -7.13
CA LYS A 150 -32.91 -19.67 -6.37
C LYS A 150 -32.17 -20.69 -7.26
N ASP A 151 -32.68 -20.97 -8.44
CA ASP A 151 -32.11 -21.95 -9.37
C ASP A 151 -31.08 -21.34 -10.33
N ASN A 152 -30.89 -20.01 -10.33
CA ASN A 152 -30.04 -19.31 -11.29
C ASN A 152 -28.56 -19.23 -10.85
N ASN A 153 -27.94 -20.39 -10.57
CA ASN A 153 -26.54 -20.45 -10.11
C ASN A 153 -25.51 -20.03 -11.17
N GLU A 154 -25.90 -20.03 -12.45
CA GLU A 154 -25.07 -19.61 -13.60
C GLU A 154 -25.24 -18.13 -13.95
N LEU A 155 -26.05 -17.38 -13.18
CA LEU A 155 -26.36 -15.96 -13.42
C LEU A 155 -26.77 -15.67 -14.87
N LYS A 156 -27.63 -16.52 -15.43
CA LYS A 156 -28.18 -16.32 -16.78
C LYS A 156 -28.94 -15.01 -16.83
N ALA A 157 -28.58 -14.18 -17.80
CA ALA A 157 -29.17 -12.87 -18.03
C ALA A 157 -29.87 -12.83 -19.39
N TYR A 158 -30.76 -11.85 -19.56
CA TYR A 158 -31.32 -11.51 -20.86
C TYR A 158 -31.22 -10.00 -21.10
N ASN A 159 -31.18 -9.59 -22.37
CA ASN A 159 -31.07 -8.19 -22.75
C ASN A 159 -32.45 -7.64 -23.13
N ILE A 160 -32.75 -6.43 -22.66
CA ILE A 160 -33.88 -5.60 -23.06
C ILE A 160 -33.32 -4.44 -23.88
N ARG A 161 -33.91 -4.15 -25.03
CA ARG A 161 -33.53 -2.98 -25.83
C ARG A 161 -34.09 -1.72 -25.21
N VAL A 162 -33.26 -0.68 -25.18
CA VAL A 162 -33.61 0.66 -24.70
C VAL A 162 -33.33 1.66 -25.82
N ASP A 163 -34.26 2.58 -26.05
CA ASP A 163 -34.14 3.58 -27.14
C ASP A 163 -33.15 4.69 -26.76
N GLU A 164 -32.96 4.90 -25.46
CA GLU A 164 -32.03 5.84 -24.85
C GLU A 164 -30.59 5.29 -24.91
N LEU A 165 -29.79 5.82 -25.84
CA LEU A 165 -28.42 5.32 -26.09
C LEU A 165 -27.40 5.83 -25.05
N GLN A 166 -27.46 7.11 -24.71
CA GLN A 166 -26.51 7.77 -23.80
C GLN A 166 -27.09 7.90 -22.39
N ILE A 167 -27.13 6.78 -21.67
CA ILE A 167 -27.54 6.73 -20.26
C ILE A 167 -26.39 7.22 -19.37
N GLN A 168 -26.66 8.27 -18.58
CA GLN A 168 -25.73 8.82 -17.61
C GLN A 168 -25.76 8.01 -16.31
N ASP A 169 -26.96 7.79 -15.76
CA ASP A 169 -27.16 7.06 -14.51
C ASP A 169 -28.51 6.30 -14.52
N ILE A 170 -28.59 5.24 -13.73
CA ILE A 170 -29.74 4.34 -13.63
C ILE A 170 -29.90 3.83 -12.20
N GLU A 171 -31.11 3.89 -11.65
CA GLU A 171 -31.40 3.39 -10.30
C GLU A 171 -32.78 2.72 -10.21
N PHE A 172 -32.96 1.85 -9.20
CA PHE A 172 -34.27 1.26 -8.91
C PHE A 172 -35.09 2.12 -7.93
N LEU A 173 -36.38 2.33 -8.24
CA LEU A 173 -37.30 3.02 -7.33
C LEU A 173 -37.82 2.10 -6.22
N TYR A 174 -37.98 2.66 -5.03
CA TYR A 174 -38.57 1.98 -3.87
C TYR A 174 -40.12 1.99 -3.93
N GLY A 175 -40.75 1.01 -3.26
CA GLY A 175 -42.21 0.95 -3.10
C GLY A 175 -43.00 0.55 -4.34
N CYS A 176 -42.33 0.05 -5.40
CA CYS A 176 -42.99 -0.34 -6.64
C CYS A 176 -43.38 -1.84 -6.67
N SER A 177 -44.62 -2.13 -7.09
CA SER A 177 -45.14 -3.51 -7.20
C SER A 177 -44.37 -4.38 -8.18
N ASN A 178 -43.87 -3.79 -9.26
CA ASN A 178 -42.96 -4.41 -10.21
C ASN A 178 -41.62 -3.63 -10.21
N PRO A 179 -40.48 -4.28 -10.52
CA PRO A 179 -39.18 -3.63 -10.56
C PRO A 179 -39.22 -2.44 -11.53
N THR A 180 -39.01 -1.23 -11.00
CA THR A 180 -39.14 0.02 -11.76
C THR A 180 -37.81 0.75 -11.71
N ILE A 181 -37.24 1.02 -12.88
CA ILE A 181 -35.99 1.77 -13.01
C ILE A 181 -36.28 3.22 -13.38
N ILE A 182 -35.44 4.13 -12.91
CA ILE A 182 -35.34 5.52 -13.33
C ILE A 182 -34.00 5.73 -14.03
N ILE A 183 -34.01 6.48 -15.13
CA ILE A 183 -32.85 6.69 -16.00
C ILE A 183 -32.69 8.18 -16.26
N ILE A 184 -31.45 8.69 -16.11
CA ILE A 184 -31.01 9.95 -16.72
C ILE A 184 -30.34 9.61 -18.05
N TYR A 185 -30.82 10.18 -19.14
CA TYR A 185 -30.21 10.01 -20.45
C TYR A 185 -30.03 11.34 -21.16
N GLN A 186 -29.08 11.37 -22.10
CA GLN A 186 -28.76 12.53 -22.92
C GLN A 186 -29.20 12.32 -24.36
N ASP A 187 -29.83 13.34 -24.94
CA ASP A 187 -30.08 13.43 -26.38
C ASP A 187 -29.69 14.81 -26.94
N THR A 188 -30.01 15.08 -28.21
CA THR A 188 -29.66 16.35 -28.87
C THR A 188 -30.29 17.60 -28.23
N HIS A 189 -31.33 17.45 -27.42
CA HIS A 189 -32.08 18.53 -26.77
C HIS A 189 -31.70 18.73 -25.29
N GLY A 190 -30.83 17.88 -24.73
CA GLY A 190 -30.34 18.00 -23.35
C GLY A 190 -30.37 16.68 -22.58
N ARG A 191 -30.42 16.78 -21.25
CA ARG A 191 -30.61 15.64 -20.35
C ARG A 191 -32.08 15.54 -19.92
N HIS A 192 -32.55 14.31 -19.80
CA HIS A 192 -33.96 13.98 -19.58
C HIS A 192 -34.09 12.80 -18.60
N ILE A 193 -35.26 12.67 -17.96
CA ILE A 193 -35.55 11.57 -17.02
C ILE A 193 -36.72 10.73 -17.51
N ARG A 194 -36.53 9.41 -17.52
CA ARG A 194 -37.58 8.43 -17.83
C ARG A 194 -37.63 7.32 -16.81
N THR A 195 -38.82 6.75 -16.60
CA THR A 195 -39.03 5.57 -15.78
C THR A 195 -39.56 4.41 -16.61
N HIS A 196 -39.06 3.20 -16.35
CA HIS A 196 -39.49 1.98 -17.02
C HIS A 196 -39.78 0.88 -16.01
N GLU A 197 -40.88 0.16 -16.22
CA GLU A 197 -41.26 -0.99 -15.41
C GLU A 197 -40.82 -2.29 -16.10
N ILE A 198 -40.03 -3.12 -15.42
CA ILE A 198 -39.46 -4.36 -15.97
C ILE A 198 -40.42 -5.52 -15.73
N SER A 199 -40.94 -6.13 -16.80
CA SER A 199 -41.68 -7.39 -16.70
C SER A 199 -40.73 -8.57 -16.78
N LEU A 200 -40.47 -9.25 -15.65
CA LEU A 200 -39.62 -10.45 -15.60
C LEU A 200 -40.21 -11.63 -16.39
N LYS A 201 -41.54 -11.65 -16.59
CA LYS A 201 -42.24 -12.71 -17.34
C LYS A 201 -42.13 -12.50 -18.85
N GLU A 202 -42.41 -11.29 -19.31
CA GLU A 202 -42.39 -10.95 -20.74
C GLU A 202 -40.99 -10.60 -21.26
N LYS A 203 -40.04 -10.32 -20.34
CA LYS A 203 -38.65 -9.94 -20.64
C LYS A 203 -38.54 -8.65 -21.47
N GLU A 204 -39.49 -7.74 -21.27
CA GLU A 204 -39.54 -6.45 -21.96
C GLU A 204 -39.86 -5.32 -20.96
N PHE A 205 -39.62 -4.08 -21.38
CA PHE A 205 -40.14 -2.93 -20.67
C PHE A 205 -41.65 -2.86 -20.87
N SER A 206 -42.35 -2.70 -19.75
CA SER A 206 -43.79 -2.54 -19.71
C SER A 206 -44.15 -1.05 -19.55
N LYS A 207 -45.24 -0.78 -18.85
CA LYS A 207 -45.83 0.55 -18.70
C LYS A 207 -44.78 1.58 -18.24
N MET A 208 -44.89 2.81 -18.74
CA MET A 208 -44.12 3.97 -18.27
C MET A 208 -44.86 4.62 -17.09
N PRO A 209 -44.30 4.61 -15.86
CA PRO A 209 -44.94 5.25 -14.69
C PRO A 209 -45.05 6.76 -14.82
N TRP A 210 -43.96 7.45 -15.16
CA TRP A 210 -43.92 8.89 -15.42
C TRP A 210 -42.61 9.29 -16.15
N LYS A 211 -42.58 10.48 -16.75
CA LYS A 211 -41.40 11.04 -17.41
C LYS A 211 -41.27 12.53 -17.09
N GLN A 212 -40.05 13.04 -17.10
CA GLN A 212 -39.75 14.46 -17.08
C GLN A 212 -38.88 14.75 -18.28
N ASP A 213 -39.37 15.60 -19.19
CA ASP A 213 -38.62 15.93 -20.39
C ASP A 213 -37.38 16.74 -19.96
N ASN A 214 -37.44 17.99 -19.56
CA ASN A 214 -36.20 18.74 -19.30
C ASN A 214 -35.72 18.67 -17.84
N VAL A 215 -34.44 18.33 -17.65
CA VAL A 215 -33.67 18.53 -16.41
C VAL A 215 -32.41 19.33 -16.69
N GLU A 216 -31.63 19.63 -15.65
CA GLU A 216 -30.34 20.33 -15.77
C GLU A 216 -29.41 19.60 -16.76
N MET A 217 -28.72 20.36 -17.61
CA MET A 217 -27.81 19.80 -18.62
C MET A 217 -26.67 18.97 -18.03
N GLU A 218 -26.29 19.23 -16.78
CA GLU A 218 -25.23 18.53 -16.05
C GLU A 218 -25.76 17.58 -14.96
N ALA A 219 -27.04 17.19 -14.98
CA ALA A 219 -27.59 16.19 -14.08
C ALA A 219 -26.84 14.85 -14.19
N SER A 220 -26.13 14.44 -13.13
CA SER A 220 -25.18 13.32 -13.16
C SER A 220 -25.59 12.13 -12.31
N THR A 221 -26.28 12.35 -11.18
CA THR A 221 -26.51 11.30 -10.18
C THR A 221 -27.98 11.19 -9.80
N ILE A 222 -28.46 9.96 -9.67
CA ILE A 222 -29.78 9.59 -9.15
C ILE A 222 -29.63 8.99 -7.76
N ILE A 223 -30.46 9.46 -6.82
CA ILE A 223 -30.63 8.85 -5.51
C ILE A 223 -32.07 8.42 -5.37
N ALA A 224 -32.31 7.11 -5.40
CA ALA A 224 -33.64 6.57 -5.13
C ALA A 224 -33.99 6.72 -3.64
N VAL A 225 -35.14 7.33 -3.36
CA VAL A 225 -35.57 7.64 -1.99
C VAL A 225 -36.45 6.50 -1.45
N PRO A 226 -36.11 5.89 -0.30
CA PRO A 226 -36.92 4.85 0.33
C PRO A 226 -38.32 5.31 0.77
N GLU A 227 -39.17 4.34 1.13
CA GLU A 227 -40.39 4.62 1.88
C GLU A 227 -40.05 5.21 3.26
N PRO A 228 -40.81 6.21 3.76
CA PRO A 228 -42.14 6.64 3.32
C PRO A 228 -42.16 7.78 2.28
N TYR A 229 -41.01 8.37 1.93
CA TYR A 229 -40.97 9.51 1.02
C TYR A 229 -41.19 9.08 -0.44
N GLY A 230 -40.48 8.04 -0.89
CA GLY A 230 -40.51 7.54 -2.26
C GLY A 230 -39.95 8.55 -3.29
N GLY A 231 -39.88 8.16 -4.55
CA GLY A 231 -39.36 9.01 -5.63
C GLY A 231 -37.85 8.98 -5.76
N ALA A 232 -37.27 10.01 -6.38
CA ALA A 232 -35.84 10.10 -6.64
C ALA A 232 -35.32 11.55 -6.52
N ILE A 233 -34.12 11.71 -5.98
CA ILE A 233 -33.37 12.96 -5.98
C ILE A 233 -32.38 12.92 -7.13
N ILE A 234 -32.27 14.02 -7.85
CA ILE A 234 -31.41 14.20 -9.01
C ILE A 234 -30.45 15.32 -8.69
N ILE A 235 -29.16 15.02 -8.76
CA ILE A 235 -28.09 15.96 -8.48
C ILE A 235 -27.47 16.38 -9.80
N GLY A 236 -27.46 17.69 -10.05
CA GLY A 236 -26.67 18.33 -11.09
C GLY A 236 -25.53 19.15 -10.49
N GLN A 237 -24.90 19.97 -11.32
CA GLN A 237 -23.80 20.84 -10.93
C GLN A 237 -24.30 22.12 -10.26
N GLU A 238 -25.46 22.63 -10.66
CA GLU A 238 -26.05 23.87 -10.12
C GLU A 238 -27.32 23.64 -9.30
N THR A 239 -28.03 22.54 -9.51
CA THR A 239 -29.32 22.28 -8.86
C THR A 239 -29.43 20.87 -8.29
N ILE A 240 -30.23 20.74 -7.23
CA ILE A 240 -30.68 19.46 -6.67
C ILE A 240 -32.20 19.43 -6.78
N SER A 241 -32.73 18.41 -7.45
CA SER A 241 -34.16 18.28 -7.74
C SER A 241 -34.72 16.98 -7.19
N TYR A 242 -35.73 17.04 -6.34
CA TYR A 242 -36.47 15.89 -5.85
C TYR A 242 -37.75 15.70 -6.68
N PHE A 243 -37.90 14.52 -7.26
CA PHE A 243 -39.05 14.14 -8.09
C PHE A 243 -39.86 13.03 -7.44
N THR A 244 -41.18 13.20 -7.41
CA THR A 244 -42.15 12.15 -7.16
C THR A 244 -43.06 11.98 -8.38
N SER A 245 -43.95 10.99 -8.36
CA SER A 245 -44.93 10.79 -9.44
C SER A 245 -45.90 11.97 -9.63
N THR A 246 -45.99 12.90 -8.66
CA THR A 246 -47.00 13.98 -8.66
C THR A 246 -46.42 15.36 -8.38
N SER A 247 -45.24 15.47 -7.77
CA SER A 247 -44.61 16.74 -7.37
C SER A 247 -43.13 16.75 -7.71
N HIS A 248 -42.57 17.94 -7.93
CA HIS A 248 -41.13 18.14 -8.02
C HIS A 248 -40.73 19.39 -7.22
N VAL A 249 -39.56 19.33 -6.58
CA VAL A 249 -38.98 20.43 -5.81
C VAL A 249 -37.53 20.59 -6.22
N THR A 250 -37.12 21.79 -6.62
CA THR A 250 -35.75 22.08 -7.05
C THR A 250 -35.14 23.16 -6.18
N VAL A 251 -33.91 22.94 -5.73
CA VAL A 251 -33.10 23.92 -5.00
C VAL A 251 -31.79 24.16 -5.72
N ALA A 252 -31.26 25.38 -5.65
CA ALA A 252 -29.99 25.77 -6.25
C ALA A 252 -29.06 26.43 -5.21
N PRO A 253 -28.42 25.64 -4.31
CA PRO A 253 -27.50 26.18 -3.33
C PRO A 253 -26.26 26.79 -4.01
N ALA A 254 -25.84 28.00 -3.64
CA ALA A 254 -24.69 28.64 -4.28
C ALA A 254 -23.37 27.86 -4.13
N LEU A 255 -23.25 27.04 -3.07
CA LEU A 255 -22.05 26.26 -2.77
C LEU A 255 -21.78 25.13 -3.78
N ILE A 256 -22.82 24.50 -4.33
CA ILE A 256 -22.64 23.35 -5.25
C ILE A 256 -22.08 23.77 -6.62
N LYS A 257 -22.30 25.04 -7.01
CA LYS A 257 -21.73 25.60 -8.24
C LYS A 257 -20.19 25.60 -8.25
N THR A 258 -19.56 25.57 -7.09
CA THR A 258 -18.10 25.70 -6.97
C THR A 258 -17.34 24.39 -7.13
N SER A 259 -17.99 23.23 -7.02
CA SER A 259 -17.35 21.92 -7.19
C SER A 259 -18.41 20.85 -7.44
N THR A 260 -18.11 19.91 -8.34
CA THR A 260 -19.03 18.84 -8.71
C THR A 260 -19.17 17.79 -7.61
N ILE A 261 -20.41 17.42 -7.29
CA ILE A 261 -20.72 16.31 -6.38
C ILE A 261 -20.48 14.99 -7.12
N VAL A 262 -19.74 14.07 -6.50
CA VAL A 262 -19.28 12.82 -7.14
C VAL A 262 -19.80 11.56 -6.47
N CYS A 263 -20.14 11.62 -5.19
CA CYS A 263 -20.64 10.46 -4.47
C CYS A 263 -21.66 10.87 -3.40
N TYR A 264 -22.46 9.88 -2.98
CA TYR A 264 -23.42 10.05 -1.91
C TYR A 264 -23.42 8.83 -0.98
N GLY A 265 -23.87 9.04 0.26
CA GLY A 265 -24.07 7.99 1.25
C GLY A 265 -25.39 8.19 1.99
N LYS A 266 -26.22 7.14 2.10
CA LYS A 266 -27.46 7.20 2.87
C LYS A 266 -27.14 7.12 4.37
N VAL A 267 -27.67 8.05 5.16
CA VAL A 267 -27.51 8.05 6.63
C VAL A 267 -28.68 7.35 7.30
N ASP A 268 -29.91 7.77 6.98
CA ASP A 268 -31.11 7.20 7.58
C ASP A 268 -31.78 6.20 6.64
N ALA A 269 -32.24 5.07 7.18
CA ALA A 269 -32.90 4.03 6.41
C ALA A 269 -34.19 4.50 5.70
N ASN A 270 -34.89 5.49 6.28
CA ASN A 270 -36.10 6.11 5.75
C ASN A 270 -35.83 7.15 4.64
N GLY A 271 -34.58 7.53 4.38
CA GLY A 271 -34.22 8.55 3.39
C GLY A 271 -34.38 10.01 3.84
N SER A 272 -34.38 10.32 5.15
CA SER A 272 -34.43 11.72 5.60
C SER A 272 -33.11 12.47 5.46
N ARG A 273 -31.96 11.77 5.56
CA ARG A 273 -30.63 12.38 5.52
C ARG A 273 -29.70 11.61 4.58
N TYR A 274 -28.98 12.38 3.76
CA TYR A 274 -27.95 11.89 2.85
C TYR A 274 -26.67 12.71 2.99
N LEU A 275 -25.52 12.06 2.90
CA LEU A 275 -24.23 12.70 2.78
C LEU A 275 -23.89 12.85 1.30
N LEU A 276 -23.37 14.01 0.90
CA LEU A 276 -22.86 14.28 -0.44
C LEU A 276 -21.40 14.72 -0.36
N GLY A 277 -20.56 14.16 -1.22
CA GLY A 277 -19.13 14.50 -1.31
C GLY A 277 -18.80 15.13 -2.66
N ASP A 278 -18.00 16.20 -2.66
CA ASP A 278 -17.55 16.88 -3.89
C ASP A 278 -16.08 16.64 -4.24
N MET A 279 -15.67 17.05 -5.44
CA MET A 279 -14.29 16.92 -5.94
C MET A 279 -13.26 17.75 -5.17
N SER A 280 -13.69 18.77 -4.44
CA SER A 280 -12.82 19.53 -3.53
C SER A 280 -12.74 18.92 -2.12
N GLY A 281 -13.40 17.78 -1.90
CA GLY A 281 -13.46 17.05 -0.64
C GLY A 281 -14.31 17.74 0.44
N ARG A 282 -15.27 18.58 0.06
CA ARG A 282 -16.27 19.08 1.00
C ARG A 282 -17.35 18.03 1.21
N LEU A 283 -17.80 17.93 2.45
CA LEU A 283 -18.86 17.02 2.86
C LEU A 283 -20.11 17.83 3.20
N PHE A 284 -21.22 17.49 2.55
CA PHE A 284 -22.52 18.11 2.76
C PHE A 284 -23.53 17.12 3.35
N MET A 285 -24.50 17.66 4.10
CA MET A 285 -25.70 16.95 4.52
C MET A 285 -26.90 17.46 3.73
N LEU A 286 -27.53 16.56 2.98
CA LEU A 286 -28.79 16.80 2.31
C LEU A 286 -29.93 16.27 3.20
N LEU A 287 -30.84 17.17 3.58
CA LEU A 287 -31.99 16.91 4.42
C LEU A 287 -33.26 16.94 3.58
N LEU A 288 -34.04 15.87 3.66
CA LEU A 288 -35.37 15.76 3.07
C LEU A 288 -36.41 15.70 4.20
N ASP A 289 -37.13 16.81 4.40
CA ASP A 289 -38.19 16.90 5.39
C ASP A 289 -39.56 16.91 4.71
N LYS A 290 -40.47 16.08 5.20
CA LYS A 290 -41.85 15.95 4.73
C LYS A 290 -42.72 15.82 5.97
N SER A 291 -42.98 16.95 6.62
CA SER A 291 -43.89 17.05 7.75
C SER A 291 -45.33 16.76 7.31
N ASP A 292 -46.13 16.06 8.12
CA ASP A 292 -47.56 15.83 7.85
C ASP A 292 -48.35 17.15 7.66
N ASP A 293 -47.87 18.27 8.22
CA ASP A 293 -48.47 19.60 8.13
C ASP A 293 -48.17 20.35 6.80
N ARG A 294 -47.22 19.87 5.98
CA ARG A 294 -46.86 20.50 4.68
C ARG A 294 -46.93 19.48 3.54
N PRO A 295 -47.70 19.75 2.46
CA PRO A 295 -47.81 18.83 1.34
C PRO A 295 -46.53 18.77 0.46
N GLU A 296 -45.70 19.81 0.50
CA GLU A 296 -44.45 19.91 -0.28
C GLU A 296 -43.24 19.53 0.58
N ALA A 297 -42.38 18.66 0.02
CA ALA A 297 -41.13 18.27 0.66
C ALA A 297 -40.13 19.45 0.68
N LEU A 298 -39.44 19.64 1.81
CA LEU A 298 -38.38 20.62 1.94
C LEU A 298 -37.03 19.93 1.71
N VAL A 299 -36.29 20.40 0.72
CA VAL A 299 -34.92 19.98 0.45
C VAL A 299 -33.97 21.05 0.99
N LYS A 300 -33.06 20.68 1.91
CA LYS A 300 -32.07 21.60 2.47
C LYS A 300 -30.68 20.98 2.37
N LEU A 301 -29.69 21.79 1.98
CA LEU A 301 -28.29 21.40 1.92
C LEU A 301 -27.49 22.19 2.95
N GLU A 302 -26.72 21.49 3.79
CA GLU A 302 -25.83 22.09 4.78
C GLU A 302 -24.39 21.59 4.58
N LEU A 303 -23.41 22.48 4.70
CA LEU A 303 -21.99 22.12 4.67
C LEU A 303 -21.58 21.62 6.06
N LEU A 304 -21.00 20.42 6.13
CA LEU A 304 -20.50 19.85 7.38
C LEU A 304 -19.03 20.21 7.61
N GLY A 305 -18.21 20.20 6.56
CA GLY A 305 -16.79 20.45 6.69
C GLY A 305 -16.02 19.89 5.50
N GLU A 306 -14.75 19.59 5.72
CA GLU A 306 -13.83 19.10 4.70
C GLU A 306 -13.23 17.75 5.12
N THR A 307 -13.16 16.80 4.19
CA THR A 307 -12.58 15.47 4.33
C THR A 307 -11.60 15.22 3.18
N SER A 308 -10.98 14.04 3.13
CA SER A 308 -10.33 13.62 1.88
C SER A 308 -11.31 13.58 0.71
N ILE A 309 -10.81 13.75 -0.53
CA ILE A 309 -11.64 13.71 -1.75
C ILE A 309 -12.34 12.34 -1.84
N PRO A 310 -13.68 12.29 -1.69
CA PRO A 310 -14.40 11.04 -1.56
C PRO A 310 -14.75 10.43 -2.93
N GLU A 311 -14.33 9.20 -3.16
CA GLU A 311 -14.82 8.37 -4.27
C GLU A 311 -16.09 7.61 -3.85
N CYS A 312 -16.15 7.15 -2.58
CA CYS A 312 -17.33 6.53 -1.99
C CYS A 312 -17.51 6.99 -0.54
N LEU A 313 -18.78 7.07 -0.10
CA LEU A 313 -19.16 7.44 1.25
C LEU A 313 -20.05 6.36 1.86
N THR A 314 -19.73 5.93 3.08
CA THR A 314 -20.56 4.97 3.80
C THR A 314 -20.72 5.40 5.25
N TYR A 315 -21.95 5.74 5.63
CA TYR A 315 -22.30 5.96 7.03
C TYR A 315 -22.31 4.60 7.76
N LEU A 316 -21.65 4.52 8.90
CA LEU A 316 -21.58 3.31 9.71
C LEU A 316 -22.65 3.39 10.81
N ASP A 317 -22.29 3.93 11.97
CA ASP A 317 -23.19 4.17 13.09
C ASP A 317 -22.65 5.29 13.99
N ASN A 318 -23.48 5.82 14.89
CA ASN A 318 -23.13 6.83 15.87
C ASN A 318 -22.43 8.06 15.27
N GLY A 319 -22.84 8.53 14.10
CA GLY A 319 -22.19 9.69 13.47
C GLY A 319 -20.82 9.37 12.85
N VAL A 320 -20.40 8.11 12.75
CA VAL A 320 -19.13 7.73 12.12
C VAL A 320 -19.35 7.40 10.64
N VAL A 321 -18.51 7.96 9.79
CA VAL A 321 -18.55 7.82 8.33
C VAL A 321 -17.20 7.33 7.84
N PHE A 322 -17.22 6.30 7.01
CA PHE A 322 -16.06 5.90 6.23
C PHE A 322 -16.03 6.68 4.91
N VAL A 323 -14.90 7.35 4.67
CA VAL A 323 -14.62 8.13 3.47
C VAL A 323 -13.57 7.40 2.66
N GLY A 324 -14.02 6.68 1.63
CA GLY A 324 -13.13 5.97 0.71
C GLY A 324 -12.61 6.93 -0.34
N SER A 325 -11.29 7.15 -0.38
CA SER A 325 -10.65 8.01 -1.37
C SER A 325 -9.83 7.19 -2.36
N ARG A 326 -9.96 7.54 -3.64
CA ARG A 326 -9.14 7.01 -4.72
C ARG A 326 -7.91 7.87 -4.99
N LEU A 327 -8.04 9.19 -4.78
CA LEU A 327 -7.03 10.20 -5.10
C LEU A 327 -6.16 10.62 -3.91
N GLY A 328 -6.49 10.17 -2.71
CA GLY A 328 -5.80 10.51 -1.46
C GLY A 328 -6.02 9.47 -0.38
N ASP A 329 -5.58 9.77 0.84
CA ASP A 329 -5.73 8.86 1.97
C ASP A 329 -7.21 8.65 2.29
N SER A 330 -7.62 7.42 2.60
CA SER A 330 -8.99 7.16 3.04
C SER A 330 -9.12 7.50 4.53
N GLN A 331 -10.31 7.87 4.99
CA GLN A 331 -10.49 8.38 6.35
C GLN A 331 -11.70 7.77 7.06
N LEU A 332 -11.59 7.62 8.38
CA LEU A 332 -12.71 7.41 9.27
C LEU A 332 -13.01 8.75 9.95
N VAL A 333 -14.23 9.23 9.79
CA VAL A 333 -14.63 10.59 10.17
C VAL A 333 -15.80 10.52 11.14
N LYS A 334 -15.76 11.35 12.19
CA LYS A 334 -16.85 11.58 13.13
C LYS A 334 -17.60 12.85 12.77
N LEU A 335 -18.92 12.76 12.72
CA LEU A 335 -19.84 13.86 12.62
C LEU A 335 -20.29 14.28 14.03
N ASN A 336 -19.95 15.50 14.41
CA ASN A 336 -20.35 16.11 15.66
C ASN A 336 -21.71 16.80 15.51
N THR A 337 -22.45 16.88 16.61
CA THR A 337 -23.73 17.60 16.65
C THR A 337 -23.53 19.11 16.76
N GLU A 338 -22.43 19.53 17.36
CA GLU A 338 -22.06 20.94 17.51
C GLU A 338 -20.84 21.22 16.63
N PRO A 339 -20.78 22.40 15.99
CA PRO A 339 -19.62 22.79 15.22
C PRO A 339 -18.43 23.07 16.14
N ASP A 340 -17.23 22.81 15.63
CA ASP A 340 -15.98 23.19 16.29
C ASP A 340 -15.74 24.71 16.24
N ALA A 341 -14.60 25.15 16.76
CA ALA A 341 -14.21 26.57 16.78
C ALA A 341 -14.08 27.19 15.38
N SER A 342 -13.92 26.37 14.34
CA SER A 342 -13.81 26.79 12.93
C SER A 342 -15.15 26.72 12.18
N GLY A 343 -16.22 26.25 12.85
CA GLY A 343 -17.54 26.06 12.24
C GLY A 343 -17.73 24.71 11.53
N GLN A 344 -16.81 23.76 11.70
CA GLN A 344 -16.86 22.44 11.08
C GLN A 344 -17.49 21.41 12.02
N TYR A 345 -18.30 20.52 11.47
CA TYR A 345 -18.95 19.40 12.16
C TYR A 345 -18.17 18.08 12.03
N VAL A 346 -17.01 18.13 11.38
CA VAL A 346 -16.24 16.95 10.95
C VAL A 346 -15.00 16.84 11.83
N THR A 347 -14.74 15.66 12.37
CA THR A 347 -13.49 15.33 13.09
C THR A 347 -12.90 14.05 12.52
N ILE A 348 -11.64 14.12 12.08
CA ILE A 348 -10.92 12.95 11.55
C ILE A 348 -10.53 12.05 12.73
N MET A 349 -10.96 10.78 12.70
CA MET A 349 -10.63 9.78 13.72
C MET A 349 -9.38 8.98 13.33
N GLN A 350 -9.34 8.53 12.08
CA GLN A 350 -8.26 7.69 11.56
C GLN A 350 -8.06 7.95 10.07
N THR A 351 -6.82 7.80 9.61
CA THR A 351 -6.42 7.94 8.21
C THR A 351 -5.72 6.67 7.76
N PHE A 352 -6.02 6.21 6.54
CA PHE A 352 -5.47 5.03 5.91
C PHE A 352 -4.66 5.44 4.68
N ASN A 353 -3.37 5.10 4.67
CA ASN A 353 -2.44 5.48 3.61
C ASN A 353 -2.93 5.02 2.22
N ASN A 354 -2.82 5.92 1.25
CA ASN A 354 -3.05 5.67 -0.17
C ASN A 354 -1.89 6.21 -1.00
N LEU A 355 -1.20 5.30 -1.69
CA LEU A 355 -0.14 5.63 -2.64
C LEU A 355 -0.69 6.07 -4.01
N GLY A 356 -1.95 5.76 -4.30
CA GLY A 356 -2.58 5.95 -5.59
C GLY A 356 -3.15 7.37 -5.79
N PRO A 357 -3.10 7.90 -7.02
CA PRO A 357 -2.32 7.40 -8.17
C PRO A 357 -0.82 7.67 -8.01
N ILE A 358 0.01 6.67 -8.32
CA ILE A 358 1.46 6.86 -8.49
C ILE A 358 1.68 7.40 -9.89
N VAL A 359 2.00 8.68 -10.02
CA VAL A 359 2.11 9.39 -11.31
C VAL A 359 3.53 9.28 -11.89
N ASP A 360 4.54 9.32 -11.02
CA ASP A 360 5.96 9.15 -11.35
C ASP A 360 6.70 8.70 -10.10
N MET A 361 7.90 8.15 -10.26
CA MET A 361 8.73 7.72 -9.13
C MET A 361 10.22 7.70 -9.48
N VAL A 362 11.05 7.81 -8.44
CA VAL A 362 12.51 7.62 -8.52
C VAL A 362 12.96 6.63 -7.45
N VAL A 363 13.99 5.85 -7.77
CA VAL A 363 14.67 4.95 -6.83
C VAL A 363 15.98 5.63 -6.43
N VAL A 364 16.20 5.81 -5.14
CA VAL A 364 17.34 6.52 -4.56
C VAL A 364 17.90 5.77 -3.37
N ASP A 365 19.22 5.77 -3.19
CA ASP A 365 19.89 5.24 -2.00
C ASP A 365 20.44 6.42 -1.18
N LEU A 366 19.54 7.07 -0.42
CA LEU A 366 19.87 8.27 0.35
C LEU A 366 20.94 8.01 1.42
N GLU A 367 20.97 6.79 1.96
CA GLU A 367 21.85 6.42 3.07
C GLU A 367 23.15 5.76 2.57
N ARG A 368 23.28 5.52 1.26
CA ARG A 368 24.40 4.83 0.60
C ARG A 368 24.68 3.46 1.22
N GLN A 369 23.63 2.74 1.62
CA GLN A 369 23.70 1.43 2.28
C GLN A 369 23.47 0.26 1.31
N GLY A 370 23.29 0.55 0.02
CA GLY A 370 22.91 -0.46 -0.98
C GLY A 370 21.45 -0.89 -0.86
N GLN A 371 20.61 -0.07 -0.22
CA GLN A 371 19.17 -0.27 -0.10
C GLN A 371 18.43 0.86 -0.80
N GLY A 372 17.78 0.52 -1.93
CA GLY A 372 16.96 1.48 -2.64
C GLY A 372 15.72 1.89 -1.84
N GLN A 373 15.45 3.17 -1.83
CA GLN A 373 14.22 3.79 -1.35
C GLN A 373 13.47 4.35 -2.55
N LEU A 374 12.15 4.29 -2.51
CA LEU A 374 11.32 4.78 -3.59
C LEU A 374 10.63 6.06 -3.15
N VAL A 375 10.76 7.11 -3.95
CA VAL A 375 10.02 8.37 -3.75
C VAL A 375 9.02 8.51 -4.88
N THR A 376 7.74 8.45 -4.55
CA THR A 376 6.64 8.59 -5.52
C THR A 376 6.07 10.00 -5.53
N CYS A 377 5.61 10.43 -6.70
CA CYS A 377 4.58 11.45 -6.85
C CYS A 377 3.21 10.76 -6.72
N SER A 378 2.53 10.97 -5.60
CA SER A 378 1.27 10.31 -5.27
C SER A 378 0.13 11.30 -5.06
N GLY A 379 -1.10 10.83 -5.29
CA GLY A 379 -2.30 11.60 -5.03
C GLY A 379 -2.59 12.68 -6.07
N ALA A 380 -3.72 13.37 -5.93
CA ALA A 380 -4.12 14.45 -6.81
C ALA A 380 -4.83 15.59 -6.08
N PHE A 381 -4.78 16.78 -6.70
CA PHE A 381 -5.34 18.03 -6.18
C PHE A 381 -4.81 18.30 -4.75
N LYS A 382 -5.71 18.55 -3.81
CA LYS A 382 -5.34 18.80 -2.40
C LYS A 382 -4.70 17.60 -1.70
N GLU A 383 -4.91 16.38 -2.22
CA GLU A 383 -4.35 15.14 -1.67
C GLU A 383 -2.95 14.83 -2.22
N GLY A 384 -2.43 15.69 -3.12
CA GLY A 384 -1.11 15.53 -3.69
C GLY A 384 -0.03 15.46 -2.61
N SER A 385 0.83 14.45 -2.70
CA SER A 385 1.85 14.13 -1.70
C SER A 385 3.03 13.40 -2.32
N LEU A 386 4.19 13.47 -1.67
CA LEU A 386 5.28 12.53 -1.92
C LEU A 386 5.21 11.39 -0.93
N ARG A 387 5.43 10.15 -1.39
CA ARG A 387 5.52 8.98 -0.50
C ARG A 387 6.92 8.39 -0.61
N ILE A 388 7.58 8.26 0.54
CA ILE A 388 8.90 7.65 0.66
C ILE A 388 8.69 6.24 1.19
N ILE A 389 9.04 5.26 0.37
CA ILE A 389 8.77 3.86 0.61
C ILE A 389 10.12 3.18 0.82
N ARG A 390 10.28 2.62 2.03
CA ARG A 390 11.49 1.94 2.49
C ARG A 390 11.12 0.53 2.92
N ASN A 391 11.98 -0.44 2.62
CA ASN A 391 11.81 -1.79 3.14
C ASN A 391 12.27 -1.86 4.60
N GLY A 392 11.46 -2.44 5.48
CA GLY A 392 11.72 -2.50 6.93
C GLY A 392 10.99 -1.44 7.74
N ILE A 393 11.04 -1.59 9.06
CA ILE A 393 10.38 -0.76 10.08
C ILE A 393 11.32 0.38 10.50
N GLY A 394 10.81 1.61 10.49
CA GLY A 394 11.52 2.77 11.02
C GLY A 394 11.43 2.89 12.54
N ILE A 395 12.40 3.59 13.11
CA ILE A 395 12.39 4.07 14.49
C ILE A 395 12.42 5.60 14.43
N HIS A 396 11.46 6.26 15.04
CA HIS A 396 11.45 7.70 15.18
C HIS A 396 12.25 8.09 16.42
N GLU A 397 13.51 8.49 16.18
CA GLU A 397 14.44 8.91 17.22
C GLU A 397 13.96 10.19 17.92
N GLN A 398 13.86 10.13 19.26
CA GLN A 398 13.48 11.25 20.12
C GLN A 398 14.68 11.76 20.92
N ALA A 399 15.58 10.87 21.33
CA ALA A 399 16.80 11.22 22.05
C ALA A 399 17.92 10.24 21.73
N SER A 400 19.17 10.70 21.80
CA SER A 400 20.37 9.89 21.66
C SER A 400 21.42 10.27 22.70
N ILE A 401 22.08 9.27 23.25
CA ILE A 401 23.05 9.38 24.34
C ILE A 401 24.29 8.56 23.96
N GLU A 402 25.44 9.20 23.84
CA GLU A 402 26.70 8.54 23.47
C GLU A 402 27.28 7.76 24.66
N LEU A 403 27.15 6.42 24.63
CA LEU A 403 27.61 5.50 25.66
C LEU A 403 28.01 4.15 25.06
N GLU A 404 29.30 3.84 25.08
CA GLU A 404 29.83 2.60 24.48
C GLU A 404 29.81 1.40 25.44
N GLY A 405 29.71 0.19 24.88
CA GLY A 405 30.02 -1.05 25.60
C GLY A 405 28.89 -1.62 26.47
N ILE A 406 27.64 -1.25 26.19
CA ILE A 406 26.45 -1.72 26.92
C ILE A 406 26.26 -3.24 26.72
N LYS A 407 26.05 -3.96 27.83
CA LYS A 407 25.84 -5.42 27.92
C LYS A 407 24.45 -5.82 28.42
N GLY A 408 23.60 -4.84 28.72
CA GLY A 408 22.23 -5.07 29.17
C GLY A 408 21.56 -3.75 29.51
N MET A 409 20.25 -3.68 29.31
CA MET A 409 19.46 -2.47 29.52
C MET A 409 18.06 -2.86 29.99
N TRP A 410 17.58 -2.21 31.06
CA TRP A 410 16.25 -2.43 31.63
C TRP A 410 15.65 -1.13 32.09
N SER A 411 14.35 -0.95 31.84
CA SER A 411 13.57 0.16 32.37
C SER A 411 12.95 -0.22 33.71
N LEU A 412 12.91 0.73 34.64
CA LEU A 412 12.34 0.60 35.97
C LEU A 412 11.40 1.78 36.28
N SER A 413 10.40 1.48 37.09
CA SER A 413 9.60 2.46 37.82
C SER A 413 10.13 2.59 39.25
N VAL A 414 10.52 3.80 39.66
CA VAL A 414 10.96 4.09 41.03
C VAL A 414 10.12 5.24 41.56
N ASN A 415 9.34 5.04 42.63
CA ASN A 415 8.44 6.06 43.18
C ASN A 415 7.36 6.57 42.20
N SER A 416 7.10 5.85 41.10
CA SER A 416 6.09 6.21 40.08
C SER A 416 5.33 4.96 39.64
N PRO A 417 4.06 4.79 40.04
CA PRO A 417 3.34 3.54 39.78
C PRO A 417 2.93 3.36 38.31
N LYS A 418 3.04 4.39 37.46
CA LYS A 418 2.45 4.39 36.11
C LYS A 418 3.45 4.56 34.96
N PHE A 419 4.56 5.25 35.21
CA PHE A 419 5.57 5.55 34.17
C PHE A 419 6.94 5.10 34.64
N HIS A 420 7.70 4.52 33.70
CA HIS A 420 9.12 4.28 33.89
C HIS A 420 9.82 5.63 34.02
N ASN A 421 10.73 5.73 34.97
CA ASN A 421 11.54 6.94 35.17
C ASN A 421 13.02 6.62 35.35
N THR A 422 13.41 5.35 35.21
CA THR A 422 14.79 4.92 35.45
C THR A 422 15.20 3.88 34.40
N ILE A 423 16.42 3.98 33.86
CA ILE A 423 17.03 3.02 32.95
C ILE A 423 18.32 2.50 33.60
N VAL A 424 18.41 1.20 33.80
CA VAL A 424 19.59 0.52 34.34
C VAL A 424 20.43 -0.02 33.19
N LEU A 425 21.70 0.34 33.18
CA LEU A 425 22.69 -0.04 32.17
C LEU A 425 23.74 -0.95 32.77
N SER A 426 23.97 -2.09 32.13
CA SER A 426 25.00 -3.05 32.51
C SER A 426 26.19 -2.94 31.58
N PHE A 427 27.39 -2.93 32.15
CA PHE A 427 28.66 -2.92 31.44
C PHE A 427 29.53 -4.06 31.96
N VAL A 428 30.70 -4.28 31.35
CA VAL A 428 31.64 -5.29 31.83
C VAL A 428 32.15 -4.91 33.21
N GLY A 429 31.64 -5.58 34.25
CA GLY A 429 32.05 -5.41 35.64
C GLY A 429 31.44 -4.21 36.37
N LEU A 430 30.50 -3.46 35.79
CA LEU A 430 29.83 -2.35 36.47
C LEU A 430 28.38 -2.17 36.01
N THR A 431 27.58 -1.49 36.82
CA THR A 431 26.18 -1.11 36.54
C THR A 431 26.01 0.39 36.77
N ARG A 432 25.34 1.08 35.85
CA ARG A 432 24.94 2.49 35.98
C ARG A 432 23.43 2.61 35.97
N VAL A 433 22.91 3.65 36.61
CA VAL A 433 21.48 3.93 36.67
C VAL A 433 21.26 5.34 36.14
N LEU A 434 20.37 5.49 35.16
CA LEU A 434 19.98 6.77 34.59
C LEU A 434 18.54 7.07 35.00
N THR A 435 18.26 8.24 35.57
CA THR A 435 16.91 8.71 35.88
C THR A 435 16.45 9.71 34.82
N LEU A 436 15.19 9.58 34.42
CA LEU A 436 14.51 10.42 33.45
C LEU A 436 13.69 11.48 34.19
N SER A 437 14.17 12.73 34.15
CA SER A 437 13.53 13.89 34.77
C SER A 437 12.88 14.74 33.67
N GLY A 438 11.71 14.30 33.18
CA GLY A 438 11.16 14.85 31.94
C GLY A 438 12.00 14.40 30.74
N GLU A 439 12.46 15.35 29.92
CA GLU A 439 13.34 15.09 28.77
C GLU A 439 14.83 15.00 29.14
N GLU A 440 15.20 15.40 30.37
CA GLU A 440 16.59 15.33 30.82
C GLU A 440 16.92 13.94 31.38
N VAL A 441 18.12 13.46 31.05
CA VAL A 441 18.64 12.17 31.50
C VAL A 441 19.84 12.41 32.42
N GLU A 442 19.70 12.01 33.69
CA GLU A 442 20.71 12.20 34.73
C GLU A 442 21.23 10.86 35.26
N GLU A 443 22.52 10.76 35.59
CA GLU A 443 23.08 9.57 36.24
C GLU A 443 22.82 9.61 37.76
N THR A 444 22.20 8.56 38.29
CA THR A 444 21.81 8.43 39.70
C THR A 444 22.25 7.08 40.29
N GLU A 445 22.00 6.87 41.58
CA GLU A 445 22.27 5.61 42.26
C GLU A 445 21.05 5.16 43.08
N ILE A 446 20.79 3.85 43.07
CA ILE A 446 19.80 3.21 43.95
C ILE A 446 20.57 2.54 45.09
N ALA A 447 20.34 2.96 46.34
CA ALA A 447 21.15 2.55 47.50
C ALA A 447 21.25 1.03 47.71
N GLY A 448 20.22 0.25 47.34
CA GLY A 448 20.20 -1.20 47.44
C GLY A 448 20.90 -1.94 46.29
N PHE A 449 21.19 -1.23 45.20
CA PHE A 449 21.81 -1.79 43.99
C PHE A 449 23.34 -1.82 44.15
N VAL A 450 23.95 -2.77 43.45
CA VAL A 450 25.40 -2.96 43.40
C VAL A 450 25.90 -2.43 42.07
N SER A 451 26.70 -1.36 42.12
CA SER A 451 27.23 -0.68 40.93
C SER A 451 28.58 -1.22 40.46
N ASP A 452 29.32 -1.93 41.31
CA ASP A 452 30.65 -2.51 41.03
C ASP A 452 30.58 -3.94 40.47
N GLN A 453 29.40 -4.37 40.02
CA GLN A 453 29.20 -5.65 39.36
C GLN A 453 28.34 -5.51 38.11
N GLN A 454 28.50 -6.46 37.19
CA GLN A 454 27.65 -6.58 36.01
C GLN A 454 26.26 -7.11 36.41
N THR A 455 25.22 -6.36 36.08
CA THR A 455 23.82 -6.80 36.23
C THR A 455 23.43 -7.69 35.06
N PHE A 456 22.80 -8.85 35.32
CA PHE A 456 22.25 -9.74 34.30
C PHE A 456 20.75 -9.56 34.08
N LEU A 457 20.03 -9.10 35.10
CA LEU A 457 18.61 -8.78 35.00
C LEU A 457 18.22 -7.76 36.06
N SER A 458 17.42 -6.78 35.66
CA SER A 458 16.77 -5.84 36.56
C SER A 458 15.30 -5.70 36.20
N ALA A 459 14.39 -5.68 37.18
CA ALA A 459 12.96 -5.57 36.93
C ALA A 459 12.17 -5.05 38.15
N ASN A 460 11.03 -4.40 37.89
CA ASN A 460 9.98 -4.22 38.89
C ASN A 460 9.28 -5.56 39.14
N VAL A 461 9.16 -5.94 40.41
CA VAL A 461 8.51 -7.18 40.85
C VAL A 461 7.39 -6.87 41.84
N LYS A 462 6.56 -7.88 42.17
CA LYS A 462 5.41 -7.68 43.06
C LYS A 462 5.82 -7.16 44.44
N TYR A 463 4.86 -6.56 45.16
CA TYR A 463 5.00 -6.04 46.53
C TYR A 463 5.80 -4.74 46.65
N ASP A 464 5.80 -3.90 45.60
CA ASP A 464 6.54 -2.63 45.52
C ASP A 464 8.05 -2.83 45.73
N GLN A 465 8.61 -3.77 44.95
CA GLN A 465 10.01 -4.19 45.06
C GLN A 465 10.70 -4.18 43.70
N LEU A 466 12.00 -3.92 43.74
CA LEU A 466 12.91 -3.95 42.62
C LEU A 466 13.83 -5.17 42.77
N LEU A 467 14.05 -5.89 41.68
CA LEU A 467 14.97 -7.02 41.62
C LEU A 467 16.22 -6.61 40.85
N GLN A 468 17.40 -6.83 41.43
CA GLN A 468 18.69 -6.78 40.72
C GLN A 468 19.38 -8.13 40.85
N VAL A 469 19.72 -8.74 39.71
CA VAL A 469 20.48 -10.00 39.68
C VAL A 469 21.86 -9.74 39.10
N THR A 470 22.89 -10.13 39.86
CA THR A 470 24.31 -10.02 39.51
C THR A 470 24.93 -11.40 39.43
N GLY A 471 26.21 -11.50 39.04
CA GLY A 471 26.94 -12.77 39.05
C GLY A 471 27.01 -13.43 40.44
N THR A 472 26.91 -12.67 41.54
CA THR A 472 27.04 -13.21 42.90
C THR A 472 25.72 -13.50 43.60
N SER A 473 24.66 -12.73 43.33
CA SER A 473 23.43 -12.78 44.14
C SER A 473 22.21 -12.16 43.43
N CYS A 474 21.02 -12.60 43.84
CA CYS A 474 19.75 -11.94 43.57
C CYS A 474 19.40 -11.01 44.74
N ARG A 475 19.23 -9.71 44.47
CA ARG A 475 18.95 -8.68 45.47
C ARG A 475 17.56 -8.11 45.27
N LEU A 476 16.79 -8.06 46.35
CA LEU A 476 15.45 -7.50 46.40
C LEU A 476 15.50 -6.19 47.18
N VAL A 477 15.07 -5.12 46.54
CA VAL A 477 15.16 -3.74 47.03
C VAL A 477 13.75 -3.19 47.13
N ASN A 478 13.45 -2.40 48.15
CA ASN A 478 12.14 -1.77 48.28
C ASN A 478 12.06 -0.57 47.33
N GLU A 479 10.98 -0.48 46.55
CA GLU A 479 10.82 0.55 45.51
C GLU A 479 10.76 1.97 46.09
N ASN A 480 10.07 2.15 47.22
CA ASN A 480 9.85 3.46 47.83
C ASN A 480 11.09 4.01 48.55
N THR A 481 11.84 3.14 49.21
CA THR A 481 12.98 3.54 50.06
C THR A 481 14.33 3.35 49.37
N GLY A 482 14.37 2.57 48.28
CA GLY A 482 15.60 2.19 47.59
C GLY A 482 16.53 1.31 48.42
N GLN A 483 16.10 0.81 49.59
CA GLN A 483 16.93 0.00 50.50
C GLN A 483 16.82 -1.50 50.21
N LEU A 484 17.92 -2.22 50.42
CA LEU A 484 17.96 -3.68 50.31
C LEU A 484 17.06 -4.32 51.37
N VAL A 485 16.19 -5.23 50.93
CA VAL A 485 15.27 -5.99 51.79
C VAL A 485 15.74 -7.43 51.95
N CYS A 486 16.15 -8.07 50.86
CA CYS A 486 16.57 -9.46 50.86
C CYS A 486 17.70 -9.69 49.85
N GLU A 487 18.61 -10.59 50.17
CA GLU A 487 19.65 -11.05 49.26
C GLU A 487 19.67 -12.58 49.27
N TRP A 488 19.50 -13.19 48.10
CA TRP A 488 19.63 -14.63 47.88
C TRP A 488 20.95 -14.92 47.16
N ARG A 489 21.66 -15.94 47.63
CA ARG A 489 22.91 -16.41 47.03
C ARG A 489 22.79 -17.89 46.69
N PRO A 490 23.37 -18.33 45.56
CA PRO A 490 23.46 -19.76 45.26
C PRO A 490 24.16 -20.52 46.40
N PRO A 491 23.67 -21.71 46.77
CA PRO A 491 24.39 -22.60 47.69
C PRO A 491 25.83 -22.85 47.22
N GLU A 492 26.75 -23.04 48.16
CA GLU A 492 28.18 -23.31 47.92
C GLU A 492 28.98 -22.14 47.30
N GLY A 493 28.41 -20.93 47.23
CA GLY A 493 29.13 -19.75 46.74
C GLY A 493 29.42 -19.78 45.24
N ARG A 494 28.62 -20.53 44.48
CA ARG A 494 28.69 -20.54 43.00
C ARG A 494 28.19 -19.22 42.43
N ASN A 495 28.70 -18.83 41.27
CA ASN A 495 28.21 -17.67 40.54
C ASN A 495 27.00 -18.05 39.69
N ILE A 496 26.05 -17.12 39.59
CA ILE A 496 24.92 -17.20 38.66
C ILE A 496 25.47 -17.04 37.24
N SER A 497 25.09 -17.93 36.33
CA SER A 497 25.50 -17.89 34.92
C SER A 497 24.42 -17.28 34.02
N VAL A 498 23.15 -17.66 34.24
CA VAL A 498 22.00 -17.21 33.44
C VAL A 498 20.81 -17.01 34.38
N VAL A 499 19.97 -16.02 34.10
CA VAL A 499 18.76 -15.77 34.90
C VAL A 499 17.60 -15.36 34.01
N ALA A 500 16.40 -15.78 34.38
CA ALA A 500 15.14 -15.27 33.87
C ALA A 500 14.23 -14.92 35.05
N ALA A 501 13.44 -13.86 34.92
CA ALA A 501 12.45 -13.52 35.93
C ALA A 501 11.19 -12.93 35.29
N ASN A 502 10.08 -13.08 36.00
CA ASN A 502 8.84 -12.34 35.78
C ASN A 502 8.47 -11.59 37.07
N VAL A 503 7.24 -11.09 37.15
CA VAL A 503 6.77 -10.27 38.28
C VAL A 503 6.80 -11.03 39.63
N ASN A 504 6.69 -12.36 39.61
CA ASN A 504 6.54 -13.20 40.81
C ASN A 504 7.61 -14.28 40.99
N GLN A 505 8.32 -14.65 39.91
CA GLN A 505 9.20 -15.82 39.86
C GLN A 505 10.57 -15.42 39.33
N VAL A 506 11.61 -16.03 39.89
CA VAL A 506 12.99 -15.93 39.43
C VAL A 506 13.53 -17.34 39.21
N VAL A 507 14.08 -17.60 38.03
CA VAL A 507 14.80 -18.83 37.71
C VAL A 507 16.24 -18.47 37.44
N ALA A 508 17.16 -18.95 38.29
CA ALA A 508 18.58 -18.71 38.16
C ALA A 508 19.32 -20.02 37.89
N ALA A 509 20.23 -20.03 36.94
CA ALA A 509 21.14 -21.14 36.68
C ALA A 509 22.55 -20.83 37.19
N ALA A 510 23.21 -21.85 37.74
CA ALA A 510 24.64 -21.85 38.06
C ALA A 510 25.28 -23.07 37.39
N GLY A 511 25.67 -22.91 36.11
CA GLY A 511 26.15 -24.01 35.27
C GLY A 511 25.02 -24.98 34.93
N GLN A 512 25.06 -26.19 35.53
CA GLN A 512 24.07 -27.26 35.33
C GLN A 512 22.92 -27.25 36.35
N LEU A 513 23.04 -26.46 37.43
CA LEU A 513 22.01 -26.38 38.46
C LEU A 513 21.04 -25.25 38.15
N ILE A 514 19.74 -25.55 38.21
CA ILE A 514 18.65 -24.57 38.05
C ILE A 514 17.96 -24.42 39.40
N TYR A 515 17.81 -23.17 39.84
CA TYR A 515 17.12 -22.77 41.07
C TYR A 515 15.84 -22.02 40.74
N TYR A 516 14.71 -22.50 41.26
CA TYR A 516 13.41 -21.85 41.14
C TYR A 516 13.06 -21.13 42.45
N ILE A 517 12.95 -19.81 42.35
CA ILE A 517 12.76 -18.90 43.49
C ILE A 517 11.45 -18.13 43.29
N VAL A 518 10.63 -18.09 44.33
CA VAL A 518 9.39 -17.31 44.36
C VAL A 518 9.59 -16.04 45.17
N ILE A 519 9.09 -14.93 44.64
CA ILE A 519 9.15 -13.61 45.27
C ILE A 519 8.00 -13.48 46.26
N HIS A 520 8.34 -13.15 47.50
CA HIS A 520 7.40 -12.86 48.59
C HIS A 520 7.66 -11.45 49.14
N PRO A 521 6.75 -10.90 49.96
CA PRO A 521 6.96 -9.60 50.61
C PRO A 521 8.26 -9.58 51.43
N GLY A 522 9.32 -9.07 50.84
CA GLY A 522 10.63 -8.87 51.47
C GLY A 522 11.44 -10.15 51.65
N ALA A 523 11.13 -11.21 50.90
CA ALA A 523 11.87 -12.47 50.95
C ALA A 523 11.91 -13.16 49.59
N LEU A 524 13.05 -13.77 49.29
CA LEU A 524 13.24 -14.66 48.13
C LEU A 524 13.26 -16.12 48.64
N LYS A 525 12.22 -16.89 48.33
CA LYS A 525 12.09 -18.28 48.79
C LYS A 525 12.45 -19.25 47.68
N LEU A 526 13.44 -20.12 47.94
CA LEU A 526 13.77 -21.24 47.06
C LEU A 526 12.68 -22.32 47.19
N GLU A 527 11.96 -22.60 46.12
CA GLU A 527 10.90 -23.63 46.10
C GLU A 527 11.40 -24.97 45.55
N ALA A 528 12.21 -24.94 44.49
CA ALA A 528 12.74 -26.14 43.85
C ALA A 528 14.14 -25.93 43.30
N GLN A 529 14.89 -27.02 43.16
CA GLN A 529 16.16 -27.06 42.45
C GLN A 529 16.29 -28.36 41.67
N THR A 530 16.88 -28.30 40.48
CA THR A 530 17.16 -29.49 39.65
C THR A 530 18.55 -29.39 39.00
N MET A 531 19.09 -30.53 38.59
CA MET A 531 20.33 -30.63 37.84
C MET A 531 20.04 -31.14 36.43
N VAL A 532 20.37 -30.33 35.43
CA VAL A 532 20.23 -30.71 34.01
C VAL A 532 21.50 -31.41 33.51
N GLU A 533 21.39 -32.11 32.37
CA GLU A 533 22.47 -32.93 31.80
C GLU A 533 23.72 -32.11 31.41
N HIS A 534 23.51 -30.87 30.95
CA HIS A 534 24.56 -30.00 30.42
C HIS A 534 24.38 -28.57 30.93
N GLU A 535 25.38 -27.72 30.70
CA GLU A 535 25.32 -26.32 31.13
C GLU A 535 24.18 -25.57 30.43
N VAL A 536 23.52 -24.68 31.19
CA VAL A 536 22.42 -23.86 30.71
C VAL A 536 22.97 -22.65 29.94
N ALA A 537 22.48 -22.46 28.71
CA ALA A 537 22.84 -21.36 27.83
C ALA A 537 21.90 -20.16 27.94
N CYS A 538 20.60 -20.41 27.98
CA CYS A 538 19.55 -19.38 28.05
C CYS A 538 18.32 -19.91 28.81
N LEU A 539 17.57 -18.99 29.43
CA LEU A 539 16.37 -19.26 30.21
C LEU A 539 15.29 -18.24 29.88
N ASP A 540 14.02 -18.65 29.93
CA ASP A 540 12.88 -17.73 29.92
C ASP A 540 11.72 -18.27 30.78
N VAL A 541 11.07 -17.36 31.52
CA VAL A 541 9.95 -17.64 32.43
C VAL A 541 8.81 -16.63 32.21
N SER A 542 8.58 -16.29 30.95
CA SER A 542 7.51 -15.36 30.56
C SER A 542 6.13 -16.05 30.69
N PRO A 543 5.14 -15.44 31.36
CA PRO A 543 3.79 -15.98 31.41
C PRO A 543 3.12 -15.90 30.03
N LEU A 544 2.43 -16.98 29.63
CA LEU A 544 1.79 -17.11 28.31
C LEU A 544 0.36 -16.53 28.26
N TRP A 545 -0.31 -16.46 29.40
CA TRP A 545 -1.68 -15.94 29.56
C TRP A 545 -1.69 -14.73 30.50
N GLU A 546 -2.87 -14.19 30.82
CA GLU A 546 -3.08 -13.16 31.86
C GLU A 546 -2.77 -13.67 33.30
N GLU A 547 -2.21 -14.87 33.44
CA GLU A 547 -1.75 -15.40 34.71
C GLU A 547 -0.50 -14.64 35.19
N GLU A 548 -0.48 -14.28 36.47
CA GLU A 548 0.68 -13.59 37.05
C GLU A 548 1.89 -14.51 37.31
N MET A 549 1.74 -15.83 37.15
CA MET A 549 2.80 -16.81 37.32
C MET A 549 2.89 -17.69 36.07
N ALA A 550 4.12 -18.00 35.66
CA ALA A 550 4.37 -18.95 34.59
C ALA A 550 4.26 -20.39 35.12
N SER A 551 3.59 -21.24 34.34
CA SER A 551 3.47 -22.68 34.57
C SER A 551 4.66 -23.48 34.05
N VAL A 552 5.48 -22.88 33.17
CA VAL A 552 6.62 -23.53 32.53
C VAL A 552 7.82 -22.59 32.42
N VAL A 553 9.01 -23.17 32.30
CA VAL A 553 10.26 -22.47 32.01
C VAL A 553 10.90 -23.09 30.76
N ALA A 554 11.35 -22.24 29.84
CA ALA A 554 12.09 -22.65 28.66
C ALA A 554 13.60 -22.61 28.94
N VAL A 555 14.33 -23.64 28.51
CA VAL A 555 15.75 -23.84 28.80
C VAL A 555 16.50 -24.24 27.54
N GLY A 556 17.58 -23.54 27.20
CA GLY A 556 18.52 -23.94 26.15
C GLY A 556 19.81 -24.49 26.76
N LEU A 557 20.35 -25.58 26.21
CA LEU A 557 21.56 -26.26 26.71
C LEU A 557 22.73 -26.21 25.72
N TRP A 558 23.96 -26.30 26.22
CA TRP A 558 25.19 -26.18 25.42
C TRP A 558 25.53 -27.42 24.58
N THR A 559 25.77 -28.57 25.22
CA THR A 559 26.48 -29.71 24.58
C THR A 559 25.59 -30.53 23.67
N ASP A 560 24.33 -30.72 24.04
CA ASP A 560 23.34 -31.47 23.25
C ASP A 560 22.50 -30.58 22.32
N ILE A 561 22.73 -29.25 22.39
CA ILE A 561 22.10 -28.22 21.54
C ILE A 561 20.58 -28.46 21.47
N SER A 562 19.97 -28.48 22.66
CA SER A 562 18.54 -28.73 22.83
C SER A 562 17.81 -27.54 23.42
N ALA A 563 16.57 -27.35 22.99
CA ALA A 563 15.58 -26.51 23.64
C ALA A 563 14.64 -27.42 24.44
N ARG A 564 14.48 -27.15 25.73
CA ARG A 564 13.66 -27.93 26.64
C ARG A 564 12.63 -27.05 27.34
N VAL A 565 11.50 -27.63 27.69
CA VAL A 565 10.45 -26.97 28.47
C VAL A 565 10.28 -27.77 29.76
N LEU A 566 10.49 -27.12 30.91
CA LEU A 566 10.32 -27.72 32.23
C LEU A 566 9.05 -27.17 32.89
N ALA A 567 8.31 -28.02 33.62
CA ALA A 567 7.14 -27.61 34.39
C ALA A 567 7.54 -26.89 35.68
N LEU A 568 6.83 -25.84 36.07
CA LEU A 568 6.95 -25.20 37.37
C LEU A 568 5.76 -25.63 38.26
N PRO A 569 5.97 -25.91 39.57
CA PRO A 569 7.21 -25.75 40.33
C PRO A 569 8.13 -26.98 40.34
N THR A 570 7.74 -28.11 39.75
CA THR A 570 8.44 -29.42 39.92
C THR A 570 9.79 -29.51 39.20
N LEU A 571 10.01 -28.67 38.18
CA LEU A 571 11.17 -28.69 37.27
C LEU A 571 11.32 -30.04 36.53
N GLU A 572 10.21 -30.74 36.31
CA GLU A 572 10.17 -31.94 35.47
C GLU A 572 10.17 -31.57 33.98
N GLU A 573 10.84 -32.36 33.16
CA GLU A 573 10.96 -32.13 31.72
C GLU A 573 9.68 -32.53 30.99
N ASN A 574 9.00 -31.56 30.37
CA ASN A 574 7.78 -31.79 29.58
C ASN A 574 8.11 -32.06 28.11
N ALA A 575 9.04 -31.29 27.54
CA ALA A 575 9.42 -31.39 26.14
C ALA A 575 10.93 -31.19 25.96
N LYS A 576 11.50 -31.92 25.00
CA LYS A 576 12.91 -31.84 24.59
C LYS A 576 13.00 -31.91 23.08
N GLU A 577 13.53 -30.85 22.49
CA GLU A 577 13.72 -30.73 21.05
C GLU A 577 15.20 -30.50 20.73
N PHE A 578 15.74 -31.31 19.81
CA PHE A 578 17.11 -31.15 19.32
C PHE A 578 17.13 -30.14 18.19
N LEU A 579 17.91 -29.06 18.35
CA LEU A 579 18.01 -28.00 17.34
C LEU A 579 18.97 -28.40 16.21
N GLY A 580 20.03 -29.14 16.55
CA GLY A 580 21.05 -29.64 15.63
C GLY A 580 22.15 -28.61 15.33
N GLY A 581 23.28 -29.09 14.81
CA GLY A 581 24.48 -28.28 14.53
C GLY A 581 25.51 -28.32 15.66
N ASP A 582 26.52 -27.44 15.59
CA ASP A 582 27.61 -27.31 16.58
C ASP A 582 27.53 -25.98 17.37
N ILE A 583 26.52 -25.17 17.11
CA ILE A 583 26.39 -23.79 17.63
C ILE A 583 25.34 -23.79 18.73
N ILE A 584 25.62 -23.12 19.84
CA ILE A 584 24.76 -23.12 21.03
C ILE A 584 23.60 -22.14 20.92
N PRO A 585 22.47 -22.40 21.61
CA PRO A 585 21.42 -21.41 21.86
C PRO A 585 21.97 -20.21 22.65
N ARG A 586 21.52 -19.00 22.33
CA ARG A 586 21.93 -17.76 23.02
C ARG A 586 20.77 -17.02 23.66
N SER A 587 19.57 -17.11 23.10
CA SER A 587 18.37 -16.51 23.66
C SER A 587 17.18 -17.42 23.42
N ILE A 588 16.30 -17.54 24.41
CA ILE A 588 15.05 -18.30 24.31
C ILE A 588 13.93 -17.42 24.84
N LEU A 589 12.73 -17.50 24.27
CA LEU A 589 11.59 -16.68 24.67
C LEU A 589 10.28 -17.41 24.35
N MET A 590 9.38 -17.47 25.33
CA MET A 590 8.00 -17.91 25.17
C MET A 590 7.08 -16.69 25.03
N THR A 591 6.21 -16.70 24.03
CA THR A 591 5.30 -15.57 23.80
C THR A 591 3.99 -16.03 23.15
N THR A 592 2.98 -15.18 23.22
CA THR A 592 1.67 -15.42 22.61
C THR A 592 1.43 -14.38 21.53
N PHE A 593 1.09 -14.85 20.33
CA PHE A 593 0.70 -14.00 19.20
C PHE A 593 -0.70 -14.41 18.74
N GLU A 594 -1.63 -13.44 18.60
CA GLU A 594 -3.01 -13.69 18.11
C GLU A 594 -3.71 -14.89 18.78
N GLY A 595 -3.47 -15.11 20.08
CA GLY A 595 -4.05 -16.22 20.85
C GLY A 595 -3.31 -17.57 20.76
N HIS A 596 -2.25 -17.67 19.95
CA HIS A 596 -1.42 -18.87 19.82
C HIS A 596 -0.07 -18.72 20.54
N HIS A 597 0.39 -19.76 21.24
CA HIS A 597 1.65 -19.74 21.97
C HIS A 597 2.80 -20.25 21.12
N TYR A 598 3.94 -19.57 21.19
CA TYR A 598 5.15 -19.91 20.47
C TYR A 598 6.37 -19.95 21.40
N LEU A 599 7.29 -20.86 21.10
CA LEU A 599 8.63 -20.88 21.67
C LEU A 599 9.62 -20.44 20.58
N LEU A 600 10.39 -19.40 20.87
CA LEU A 600 11.42 -18.84 20.01
C LEU A 600 12.80 -19.16 20.61
N CYS A 601 13.71 -19.74 19.82
CA CYS A 601 15.06 -20.09 20.24
C CYS A 601 16.08 -19.58 19.23
N ALA A 602 16.86 -18.57 19.63
CA ALA A 602 17.91 -17.97 18.82
C ALA A 602 19.27 -18.60 19.11
N MET A 603 20.03 -18.85 18.04
CA MET A 603 21.33 -19.50 18.03
C MET A 603 22.47 -18.45 17.97
N GLY A 604 23.70 -18.90 18.23
CA GLY A 604 24.89 -18.04 18.18
C GLY A 604 25.30 -17.53 16.80
N ASP A 605 24.76 -18.11 15.73
CA ASP A 605 25.04 -17.77 14.32
C ASP A 605 23.96 -16.92 13.66
N GLY A 606 23.03 -16.37 14.45
CA GLY A 606 21.91 -15.57 13.95
C GLY A 606 20.75 -16.39 13.38
N GLN A 607 20.76 -17.71 13.52
CA GLN A 607 19.59 -18.56 13.24
C GLN A 607 18.54 -18.46 14.35
N LEU A 608 17.27 -18.46 13.98
CA LEU A 608 16.13 -18.54 14.88
C LEU A 608 15.30 -19.78 14.55
N PHE A 609 15.08 -20.61 15.56
CA PHE A 609 14.08 -21.66 15.52
C PHE A 609 12.81 -21.19 16.23
N TYR A 610 11.65 -21.54 15.68
CA TYR A 610 10.39 -21.33 16.37
C TYR A 610 9.50 -22.55 16.28
N PHE A 611 8.67 -22.71 17.32
CA PHE A 611 7.78 -23.84 17.53
C PHE A 611 6.43 -23.34 18.00
N SER A 612 5.37 -24.03 17.63
CA SER A 612 4.05 -23.87 18.25
C SER A 612 4.02 -24.64 19.56
N TYR A 613 3.58 -23.99 20.64
CA TYR A 613 3.50 -24.58 21.97
C TYR A 613 2.04 -24.86 22.34
N ALA A 614 1.68 -26.14 22.46
CA ALA A 614 0.35 -26.54 22.87
C ALA A 614 0.26 -26.58 24.40
N SER A 615 -0.30 -25.53 25.02
CA SER A 615 -0.38 -25.44 26.49
C SER A 615 -1.16 -26.60 27.15
N ALA A 616 -2.07 -27.26 26.44
CA ALA A 616 -2.83 -28.39 26.96
C ALA A 616 -2.03 -29.70 27.03
N THR A 617 -1.08 -29.89 26.11
CA THR A 617 -0.30 -31.14 26.00
C THR A 617 1.15 -30.97 26.44
N GLY A 618 1.65 -29.74 26.49
CA GLY A 618 3.03 -29.41 26.87
C GLY A 618 4.08 -29.70 25.80
N TYR A 619 3.67 -30.11 24.59
CA TYR A 619 4.58 -30.44 23.49
C TYR A 619 4.85 -29.27 22.55
N LEU A 620 6.02 -29.30 21.92
CA LEU A 620 6.41 -28.42 20.84
C LEU A 620 6.07 -29.07 19.50
N SER A 621 5.39 -28.34 18.62
CA SER A 621 5.06 -28.77 17.27
C SER A 621 5.53 -27.74 16.23
N GLU A 622 5.51 -28.11 14.96
CA GLU A 622 5.83 -27.21 13.84
C GLU A 622 7.20 -26.54 13.92
N LYS A 623 8.27 -27.33 14.09
CA LYS A 623 9.65 -26.82 14.05
C LYS A 623 9.93 -26.11 12.73
N LYS A 624 10.15 -24.79 12.79
CA LYS A 624 10.54 -23.95 11.65
C LYS A 624 11.84 -23.20 11.95
N LYS A 625 12.57 -22.85 10.90
CA LYS A 625 13.91 -22.25 10.96
C LYS A 625 13.99 -21.03 10.07
N VAL A 626 14.54 -19.92 10.59
CA VAL A 626 14.77 -18.66 9.88
C VAL A 626 16.17 -18.15 10.20
N VAL A 627 16.80 -17.41 9.28
CA VAL A 627 18.09 -16.75 9.51
C VAL A 627 17.85 -15.24 9.61
N LEU A 628 18.16 -14.64 10.75
CA LEU A 628 17.95 -13.20 10.99
C LEU A 628 19.22 -12.41 10.72
N GLY A 629 20.35 -12.90 11.19
CA GLY A 629 21.65 -12.21 11.15
C GLY A 629 22.81 -13.18 11.07
N THR A 630 24.02 -12.67 11.29
CA THR A 630 25.24 -13.49 11.46
C THR A 630 25.76 -13.48 12.89
N GLN A 631 25.31 -12.52 13.69
CA GLN A 631 25.68 -12.36 15.10
C GLN A 631 24.66 -13.06 16.02
N PRO A 632 25.03 -13.34 17.29
CA PRO A 632 24.11 -13.95 18.25
C PRO A 632 22.94 -13.03 18.57
N THR A 633 21.73 -13.52 18.33
CA THR A 633 20.50 -12.73 18.49
C THR A 633 19.96 -12.77 19.91
N THR A 634 19.61 -11.62 20.47
CA THR A 634 18.90 -11.51 21.76
C THR A 634 17.43 -11.17 21.53
N LEU A 635 16.51 -11.91 22.16
CA LEU A 635 15.07 -11.74 21.99
C LEU A 635 14.48 -10.93 23.16
N ARG A 636 13.68 -9.90 22.85
CA ARG A 636 12.99 -9.09 23.86
C ARG A 636 11.54 -8.86 23.48
N ARG A 637 10.63 -9.17 24.39
CA ARG A 637 9.19 -8.89 24.24
C ARG A 637 8.92 -7.40 24.48
N PHE A 638 8.11 -6.80 23.64
CA PHE A 638 7.58 -5.45 23.83
C PHE A 638 6.13 -5.36 23.37
N ARG A 639 5.42 -4.34 23.84
CA ARG A 639 4.04 -4.08 23.43
C ARG A 639 4.03 -2.83 22.55
N SER A 640 3.38 -2.91 21.40
CA SER A 640 3.11 -1.76 20.55
C SER A 640 1.60 -1.67 20.38
N LEU A 641 1.01 -0.50 20.66
CA LEU A 641 -0.43 -0.31 20.69
C LEU A 641 -1.11 -1.36 21.60
N SER A 642 -1.91 -2.26 21.01
CA SER A 642 -2.60 -3.34 21.70
C SER A 642 -1.95 -4.72 21.53
N SER A 643 -0.95 -4.87 20.65
CA SER A 643 -0.34 -6.16 20.29
C SER A 643 1.01 -6.39 20.98
N THR A 644 1.29 -7.67 21.27
CA THR A 644 2.58 -8.10 21.84
C THR A 644 3.47 -8.56 20.69
N ASN A 645 4.68 -8.00 20.62
CA ASN A 645 5.66 -8.26 19.58
C ASN A 645 7.01 -8.64 20.19
N VAL A 646 7.90 -9.23 19.39
CA VAL A 646 9.25 -9.62 19.82
C VAL A 646 10.29 -8.89 18.97
N PHE A 647 11.23 -8.22 19.63
CA PHE A 647 12.37 -7.59 19.01
C PHE A 647 13.58 -8.53 19.08
N ALA A 648 14.15 -8.84 17.92
CA ALA A 648 15.37 -9.61 17.76
C ALA A 648 16.56 -8.66 17.55
N CYS A 649 17.36 -8.50 18.60
CA CYS A 649 18.58 -7.68 18.61
C CYS A 649 19.72 -8.44 17.95
N SER A 650 20.25 -7.94 16.84
CA SER A 650 21.38 -8.52 16.08
C SER A 650 22.06 -7.43 15.24
N ASP A 651 23.05 -7.83 14.45
CA ASP A 651 23.59 -7.12 13.27
C ASP A 651 22.54 -6.86 12.17
N ARG A 652 21.39 -7.51 12.26
CA ARG A 652 20.21 -7.28 11.41
C ARG A 652 18.98 -7.25 12.32
N PRO A 653 18.72 -6.12 13.00
CA PRO A 653 17.63 -6.03 13.95
C PRO A 653 16.30 -6.33 13.25
N THR A 654 15.47 -7.17 13.86
CA THR A 654 14.23 -7.67 13.26
C THR A 654 13.10 -7.67 14.28
N VAL A 655 11.90 -7.25 13.89
CA VAL A 655 10.68 -7.39 14.68
C VAL A 655 9.91 -8.61 14.19
N ILE A 656 9.51 -9.44 15.15
CA ILE A 656 8.72 -10.65 14.97
C ILE A 656 7.33 -10.37 15.51
N TYR A 657 6.33 -10.52 14.65
CA TYR A 657 4.93 -10.33 14.96
C TYR A 657 4.08 -11.36 14.21
N SER A 658 2.80 -11.48 14.57
CA SER A 658 1.86 -12.30 13.80
C SER A 658 0.91 -11.42 13.03
N SER A 659 0.65 -11.83 11.79
CA SER A 659 -0.37 -11.25 10.93
C SER A 659 -1.10 -12.41 10.25
N ASN A 660 -2.42 -12.48 10.40
CA ASN A 660 -3.24 -13.57 9.87
C ASN A 660 -2.79 -14.97 10.36
N HIS A 661 -2.47 -15.09 11.64
CA HIS A 661 -1.99 -16.31 12.31
C HIS A 661 -0.67 -16.87 11.75
N LYS A 662 0.12 -16.04 11.05
CA LYS A 662 1.44 -16.37 10.51
C LYS A 662 2.49 -15.42 11.08
N LEU A 663 3.62 -15.98 11.52
CA LEU A 663 4.75 -15.16 11.98
C LEU A 663 5.41 -14.44 10.80
N VAL A 664 5.56 -13.13 10.94
CA VAL A 664 6.20 -12.22 10.00
C VAL A 664 7.46 -11.64 10.63
N PHE A 665 8.51 -11.51 9.81
CA PHE A 665 9.83 -11.03 10.21
C PHE A 665 10.14 -9.76 9.42
N SER A 666 10.07 -8.60 10.07
CA SER A 666 10.36 -7.31 9.45
C SER A 666 11.65 -6.73 10.00
N LYS A 667 12.61 -6.45 9.12
CA LYS A 667 13.87 -5.80 9.51
C LYS A 667 13.59 -4.40 10.03
N VAL A 668 14.39 -3.94 10.99
CA VAL A 668 14.38 -2.56 11.48
C VAL A 668 15.48 -1.80 10.76
N ASN A 669 15.21 -0.55 10.38
CA ASN A 669 16.12 0.31 9.63
C ASN A 669 17.22 0.89 10.53
N LEU A 670 17.96 0.01 11.20
CA LEU A 670 19.11 0.31 12.03
C LEU A 670 20.23 -0.68 11.70
N ARG A 671 21.48 -0.21 11.74
CA ARG A 671 22.65 -1.03 11.39
C ARG A 671 22.83 -2.22 12.32
N GLU A 672 22.72 -1.98 13.63
CA GLU A 672 22.81 -3.02 14.64
C GLU A 672 22.08 -2.57 15.90
N VAL A 673 21.52 -3.53 16.62
CA VAL A 673 20.99 -3.31 17.97
C VAL A 673 21.52 -4.43 18.85
N THR A 674 22.27 -4.08 19.89
CA THR A 674 22.84 -5.06 20.82
C THR A 674 21.80 -5.46 21.88
N HIS A 675 21.10 -4.48 22.45
CA HIS A 675 20.11 -4.67 23.49
C HIS A 675 18.96 -3.69 23.30
N MET A 676 17.78 -4.10 23.77
CA MET A 676 16.55 -3.32 23.66
C MET A 676 15.74 -3.49 24.94
N CYS A 677 15.10 -2.42 25.39
CA CYS A 677 14.05 -2.50 26.40
C CYS A 677 12.88 -1.56 26.09
N PRO A 678 11.64 -1.96 26.41
CA PRO A 678 10.49 -1.06 26.31
C PRO A 678 10.60 0.08 27.33
N LEU A 679 10.27 1.31 26.93
CA LEU A 679 10.33 2.50 27.77
C LEU A 679 9.01 3.28 27.69
N ASN A 680 8.22 3.26 28.76
CA ASN A 680 7.02 4.07 28.86
C ASN A 680 7.23 5.15 29.93
N ALA A 681 7.91 6.22 29.57
CA ALA A 681 8.17 7.36 30.45
C ALA A 681 7.18 8.50 30.17
N GLU A 682 7.07 9.47 31.09
CA GLU A 682 6.18 10.63 30.91
C GLU A 682 6.57 11.48 29.70
N ALA A 683 7.87 11.72 29.51
CA ALA A 683 8.39 12.42 28.33
C ALA A 683 8.48 11.54 27.07
N TYR A 684 8.57 10.21 27.26
CA TYR A 684 8.72 9.23 26.18
C TYR A 684 7.64 8.14 26.29
N PRO A 685 6.37 8.47 25.96
CA PRO A 685 5.26 7.53 26.08
C PRO A 685 5.33 6.47 24.97
N ASN A 686 5.15 5.19 25.35
CA ASN A 686 5.19 4.04 24.43
C ASN A 686 6.46 3.96 23.55
N SER A 687 7.60 4.43 24.06
CA SER A 687 8.88 4.41 23.34
C SER A 687 9.68 3.12 23.61
N LEU A 688 10.77 2.96 22.88
CA LEU A 688 11.77 1.92 23.04
C LEU A 688 13.12 2.57 23.30
N ALA A 689 13.92 1.98 24.18
CA ALA A 689 15.33 2.30 24.29
C ALA A 689 16.14 1.20 23.59
N LEU A 690 17.05 1.61 22.72
CA LEU A 690 17.89 0.75 21.87
C LEU A 690 19.35 1.06 22.14
N ALA A 691 20.15 0.03 22.41
CA ALA A 691 21.60 0.18 22.61
C ALA A 691 22.35 -0.29 21.34
N THR A 692 23.12 0.61 20.74
CA THR A 692 24.02 0.36 19.61
C THR A 692 25.47 0.27 20.10
N SER A 693 26.45 0.13 19.21
CA SER A 693 27.87 0.27 19.58
C SER A 693 28.24 1.71 19.94
N GLU A 694 27.55 2.69 19.36
CA GLU A 694 27.81 4.12 19.53
C GLU A 694 27.11 4.71 20.77
N GLY A 695 25.96 4.18 21.16
CA GLY A 695 25.20 4.75 22.27
C GLY A 695 23.82 4.14 22.52
N ILE A 696 22.97 4.94 23.16
CA ILE A 696 21.56 4.64 23.43
C ILE A 696 20.72 5.58 22.59
N THR A 697 19.79 5.01 21.83
CA THR A 697 18.76 5.73 21.09
C THR A 697 17.40 5.45 21.74
N ILE A 698 16.67 6.50 22.09
CA ILE A 698 15.29 6.43 22.58
C ILE A 698 14.37 6.92 21.46
N GLY A 699 13.37 6.12 21.11
CA GLY A 699 12.44 6.48 20.05
C GLY A 699 11.20 5.62 20.03
N THR A 700 10.18 6.08 19.33
CA THR A 700 8.98 5.29 19.07
C THR A 700 9.19 4.40 17.85
N ILE A 701 8.62 3.21 17.87
CA ILE A 701 8.60 2.34 16.70
C ILE A 701 7.45 2.75 15.78
N ASP A 702 7.71 2.76 14.47
CA ASP A 702 6.66 2.97 13.49
C ASP A 702 5.68 1.77 13.46
N GLU A 703 4.60 1.90 12.71
CA GLU A 703 3.67 0.80 12.52
C GLU A 703 4.40 -0.43 11.95
N ILE A 704 4.17 -1.60 12.57
CA ILE A 704 4.90 -2.83 12.26
C ILE A 704 4.39 -3.39 10.93
N GLN A 705 5.02 -2.98 9.83
CA GLN A 705 4.71 -3.38 8.46
C GLN A 705 5.97 -3.86 7.71
N LYS A 706 5.79 -4.51 6.54
CA LYS A 706 6.92 -4.94 5.68
C LYS A 706 7.61 -3.74 5.03
N LEU A 707 6.81 -2.79 4.54
CA LEU A 707 7.28 -1.55 3.92
C LEU A 707 6.85 -0.37 4.79
N HIS A 708 7.81 0.47 5.17
CA HIS A 708 7.53 1.73 5.83
C HIS A 708 7.27 2.83 4.80
N ILE A 709 6.13 3.52 4.96
CA ILE A 709 5.69 4.58 4.06
C ILE A 709 5.64 5.89 4.84
N ARG A 710 6.56 6.81 4.52
CA ARG A 710 6.52 8.18 5.02
C ARG A 710 5.81 9.08 4.02
N THR A 711 4.87 9.88 4.51
CA THR A 711 4.08 10.81 3.70
C THR A 711 4.55 12.24 3.87
N VAL A 712 4.75 12.95 2.76
CA VAL A 712 5.03 14.39 2.73
C VAL A 712 3.89 15.06 1.96
N PRO A 713 2.92 15.71 2.66
CA PRO A 713 1.79 16.35 2.01
C PRO A 713 2.25 17.59 1.23
N LEU A 714 1.79 17.73 -0.02
CA LEU A 714 2.08 18.90 -0.85
C LEU A 714 0.88 19.84 -0.96
N GLY A 715 -0.35 19.33 -0.88
CA GLY A 715 -1.56 20.15 -1.09
C GLY A 715 -1.79 20.57 -2.55
N GLU A 716 -0.96 20.09 -3.47
CA GLU A 716 -1.06 20.29 -4.93
C GLU A 716 -0.59 19.03 -5.66
N THR A 717 -1.06 18.79 -6.88
CA THR A 717 -0.83 17.55 -7.64
C THR A 717 0.64 17.43 -8.07
N PRO A 718 1.41 16.44 -7.59
CA PRO A 718 2.74 16.16 -8.13
C PRO A 718 2.62 15.39 -9.47
N ARG A 719 3.43 15.78 -10.46
CA ARG A 719 3.37 15.24 -11.83
C ARG A 719 4.62 14.44 -12.20
N ARG A 720 5.81 14.96 -11.89
CA ARG A 720 7.11 14.37 -12.24
C ARG A 720 8.15 14.65 -11.17
N ILE A 721 9.12 13.75 -11.01
CA ILE A 721 10.18 13.88 -10.02
C ILE A 721 11.54 13.49 -10.62
N ALA A 722 12.58 14.26 -10.28
CA ALA A 722 13.96 13.95 -10.57
C ALA A 722 14.83 14.17 -9.32
N TYR A 723 15.73 13.23 -9.04
CA TYR A 723 16.72 13.36 -7.98
C TYR A 723 18.03 13.95 -8.53
N GLN A 724 18.65 14.84 -7.77
CA GLN A 724 19.97 15.39 -8.08
C GLN A 724 20.90 15.12 -6.90
N GLU A 725 21.79 14.16 -7.07
CA GLU A 725 22.66 13.68 -5.98
C GLU A 725 23.64 14.77 -5.54
N GLU A 726 24.15 15.57 -6.47
CA GLU A 726 25.18 16.57 -6.20
C GLU A 726 24.71 17.72 -5.32
N THR A 727 23.42 18.06 -5.40
CA THR A 727 22.80 19.11 -4.60
C THR A 727 21.98 18.54 -3.44
N GLU A 728 21.88 17.21 -3.34
CA GLU A 728 21.08 16.53 -2.31
C GLU A 728 19.61 16.99 -2.30
N THR A 729 19.05 17.24 -3.49
CA THR A 729 17.68 17.73 -3.65
C THR A 729 16.86 16.93 -4.66
N PHE A 730 15.54 16.98 -4.48
CA PHE A 730 14.54 16.53 -5.45
C PHE A 730 13.94 17.73 -6.20
N GLY A 731 13.89 17.64 -7.52
CA GLY A 731 13.10 18.52 -8.38
C GLY A 731 11.74 17.89 -8.66
N VAL A 732 10.65 18.55 -8.29
CA VAL A 732 9.28 18.03 -8.43
C VAL A 732 8.44 19.02 -9.23
N ILE A 733 7.85 18.56 -10.33
CA ILE A 733 6.85 19.35 -11.06
C ILE A 733 5.50 19.18 -10.35
N THR A 734 4.84 20.27 -10.02
CA THR A 734 3.50 20.27 -9.42
C THR A 734 2.50 21.07 -10.24
N MET A 735 1.21 20.82 -9.99
CA MET A 735 0.07 21.53 -10.57
C MET A 735 -0.92 21.83 -9.45
N ARG A 736 -1.23 23.12 -9.27
CA ARG A 736 -2.32 23.57 -8.39
C ARG A 736 -3.46 24.16 -9.20
N VAL A 737 -4.66 24.10 -8.65
CA VAL A 737 -5.86 24.71 -9.24
C VAL A 737 -6.19 25.96 -8.44
N ASP A 738 -6.13 27.11 -9.08
CA ASP A 738 -6.45 28.41 -8.50
C ASP A 738 -7.78 28.90 -9.07
N VAL A 739 -8.59 29.57 -8.26
CA VAL A 739 -9.85 30.19 -8.73
C VAL A 739 -9.63 31.68 -8.93
N MET A 740 -10.05 32.20 -10.08
CA MET A 740 -9.99 33.63 -10.38
C MET A 740 -11.01 34.40 -9.51
N GLY A 741 -10.52 35.18 -8.54
CA GLY A 741 -11.35 36.05 -7.69
C GLY A 741 -11.20 37.54 -8.01
N ASP A 742 -11.92 38.39 -7.28
CA ASP A 742 -11.96 39.85 -7.51
C ASP A 742 -10.58 40.54 -7.43
N ILE A 743 -9.62 39.93 -6.73
CA ILE A 743 -8.27 40.47 -6.47
C ILE A 743 -7.19 39.61 -7.19
N GLY A 744 -7.59 38.71 -8.10
CA GLY A 744 -6.72 37.77 -8.80
C GLY A 744 -6.90 36.32 -8.34
N LEU A 745 -5.93 35.47 -8.68
CA LEU A 745 -5.96 34.02 -8.39
C LEU A 745 -5.92 33.74 -6.89
N ARG A 746 -6.85 32.91 -6.40
CA ARG A 746 -6.91 32.43 -5.02
C ARG A 746 -6.75 30.92 -4.99
N SER A 747 -5.77 30.44 -4.24
CA SER A 747 -5.60 29.01 -3.95
C SER A 747 -6.44 28.59 -2.74
N GLY A 748 -7.02 27.40 -2.78
CA GLY A 748 -7.68 26.79 -1.63
C GLY A 748 -6.70 25.97 -0.79
N GLY A 749 -6.75 26.12 0.54
CA GLY A 749 -5.99 25.26 1.48
C GLY A 749 -4.50 25.60 1.64
N THR A 750 -3.78 24.68 2.30
CA THR A 750 -2.33 24.79 2.54
C THR A 750 -1.60 24.18 1.34
N VAL A 751 -0.79 24.99 0.65
CA VAL A 751 -0.09 24.58 -0.58
C VAL A 751 1.41 24.68 -0.37
N ALA A 752 2.15 23.62 -0.70
CA ALA A 752 3.60 23.52 -0.49
C ALA A 752 4.39 24.60 -1.24
N SER A 753 3.96 24.98 -2.44
CA SER A 753 4.57 26.10 -3.19
C SER A 753 4.54 27.41 -2.41
N LEU A 754 3.46 27.72 -1.68
CA LEU A 754 3.33 28.96 -0.90
C LEU A 754 4.15 28.96 0.40
N GLY A 755 4.61 27.81 0.86
CA GLY A 755 5.42 27.64 2.07
C GLY A 755 6.94 27.66 1.85
N ALA A 756 7.42 27.81 0.61
CA ALA A 756 8.84 27.69 0.30
C ALA A 756 9.70 28.84 0.88
N HIS A 757 10.97 28.55 1.17
CA HIS A 757 11.90 29.58 1.68
C HIS A 757 12.22 30.68 0.67
N SER A 758 12.16 30.37 -0.62
CA SER A 758 12.41 31.33 -1.69
C SER A 758 11.58 31.01 -2.93
N ASN A 759 11.32 32.04 -3.74
CA ASN A 759 10.52 31.89 -4.93
C ASN A 759 11.11 32.61 -6.15
N SER A 760 10.72 32.13 -7.32
CA SER A 760 10.92 32.82 -8.58
C SER A 760 9.70 32.61 -9.46
N SER A 761 9.46 33.55 -10.37
CA SER A 761 8.40 33.46 -11.36
C SER A 761 9.00 33.72 -12.73
N ALA A 762 8.50 33.05 -13.76
CA ALA A 762 8.86 33.38 -15.12
C ALA A 762 8.53 34.87 -15.38
N ILE A 763 9.54 35.66 -15.77
CA ILE A 763 9.38 37.08 -16.06
C ILE A 763 8.99 37.21 -17.53
N THR A 764 7.99 38.03 -17.84
CA THR A 764 7.57 38.42 -19.21
C THR A 764 8.60 39.31 -19.93
N THR A 765 9.90 39.10 -19.72
CA THR A 765 10.99 39.87 -20.30
C THR A 765 11.86 39.01 -21.21
N SER A 766 11.33 38.61 -22.38
CA SER A 766 12.14 38.42 -23.59
C SER A 766 11.24 38.43 -24.84
N SER A 767 11.75 39.04 -25.89
CA SER A 767 11.02 39.65 -27.00
C SER A 767 10.78 38.73 -28.21
N LEU A 768 10.37 37.47 -28.02
CA LEU A 768 10.24 36.51 -29.15
C LEU A 768 8.87 35.81 -29.27
N LEU A 769 8.05 35.80 -28.21
CA LEU A 769 6.68 35.31 -28.28
C LEU A 769 5.74 36.51 -28.07
N LYS A 770 4.88 36.81 -29.06
CA LYS A 770 3.53 37.31 -28.77
C LYS A 770 2.72 36.03 -28.59
N PRO A 771 2.53 35.51 -27.37
CA PRO A 771 1.64 34.38 -27.21
C PRO A 771 0.28 34.83 -27.73
N SER A 772 -0.45 33.98 -28.44
CA SER A 772 -1.91 34.05 -28.37
C SER A 772 -2.24 33.67 -26.93
N MET A 773 -2.04 34.62 -26.01
CA MET A 773 -2.38 34.43 -24.61
C MET A 773 -3.84 34.01 -24.59
N PRO A 774 -4.19 32.92 -23.89
CA PRO A 774 -5.58 32.59 -23.68
C PRO A 774 -6.29 33.84 -23.12
N PRO A 775 -7.57 34.05 -23.45
CA PRO A 775 -8.33 35.16 -22.89
C PRO A 775 -8.19 35.15 -21.36
N PRO A 776 -8.11 36.32 -20.72
CA PRO A 776 -7.97 36.38 -19.27
C PRO A 776 -9.12 35.59 -18.63
N PRO A 777 -8.85 34.75 -17.61
CA PRO A 777 -9.85 33.88 -17.03
C PRO A 777 -11.00 34.70 -16.43
N GLU A 778 -12.22 34.20 -16.60
CA GLU A 778 -13.41 34.84 -16.07
C GLU A 778 -13.50 34.70 -14.54
N LEU A 779 -14.26 35.57 -13.88
CA LEU A 779 -14.44 35.49 -12.43
C LEU A 779 -15.10 34.16 -12.06
N GLY A 780 -14.47 33.42 -11.15
CA GLY A 780 -14.91 32.09 -10.71
C GLY A 780 -14.41 30.93 -11.57
N GLN A 781 -13.64 31.19 -12.63
CA GLN A 781 -13.03 30.14 -13.44
C GLN A 781 -11.83 29.51 -12.71
N GLU A 782 -11.75 28.18 -12.77
CA GLU A 782 -10.59 27.41 -12.32
C GLU A 782 -9.44 27.50 -13.33
N VAL A 783 -8.23 27.72 -12.82
CA VAL A 783 -7.03 27.89 -13.63
C VAL A 783 -5.91 27.03 -13.06
N GLU A 784 -5.31 26.22 -13.93
CA GLU A 784 -4.18 25.37 -13.56
C GLU A 784 -2.87 26.19 -13.59
N THR A 785 -2.15 26.16 -12.48
CA THR A 785 -0.81 26.76 -12.37
C THR A 785 0.22 25.67 -12.10
N HIS A 786 1.18 25.52 -13.01
CA HIS A 786 2.29 24.59 -12.84
C HIS A 786 3.49 25.25 -12.13
N ASN A 787 4.19 24.48 -11.31
CA ASN A 787 5.41 24.91 -10.60
C ASN A 787 6.51 23.84 -10.67
N LEU A 788 7.76 24.27 -10.48
CA LEU A 788 8.90 23.40 -10.16
C LEU A 788 9.31 23.65 -8.71
N LEU A 789 9.18 22.62 -7.86
CA LEU A 789 9.62 22.62 -6.47
C LEU A 789 11.01 22.01 -6.35
N ILE A 790 11.86 22.60 -5.50
CA ILE A 790 13.12 22.03 -5.04
C ILE A 790 12.96 21.64 -3.58
N ILE A 791 13.15 20.36 -3.28
CA ILE A 791 12.87 19.75 -1.98
C ILE A 791 14.16 19.12 -1.43
N SER A 792 14.45 19.35 -0.15
CA SER A 792 15.62 18.74 0.51
C SER A 792 15.48 17.23 0.63
N GLN A 793 16.54 16.45 0.41
CA GLN A 793 16.50 15.00 0.60
C GLN A 793 16.31 14.57 2.07
N ASN A 794 16.74 15.40 3.03
CA ASN A 794 16.80 15.03 4.45
C ASN A 794 15.51 15.43 5.17
N THR A 795 15.13 16.71 5.06
CA THR A 795 13.97 17.26 5.75
C THR A 795 12.68 17.11 4.95
N PHE A 796 12.78 16.97 3.62
CA PHE A 796 11.64 17.07 2.68
C PHE A 796 10.90 18.41 2.72
N GLU A 797 11.54 19.46 3.24
CA GLU A 797 11.03 20.82 3.17
C GLU A 797 11.25 21.42 1.78
N VAL A 798 10.34 22.31 1.38
CA VAL A 798 10.40 23.01 0.09
C VAL A 798 11.38 24.18 0.19
N LEU A 799 12.56 24.03 -0.41
CA LEU A 799 13.63 25.02 -0.39
C LEU A 799 13.35 26.18 -1.34
N HIS A 800 12.84 25.88 -2.53
CA HIS A 800 12.54 26.87 -3.56
C HIS A 800 11.35 26.42 -4.41
N TYR A 801 10.55 27.36 -4.93
CA TYR A 801 9.66 27.08 -6.04
C TYR A 801 9.79 28.08 -7.18
N HIS A 802 9.61 27.60 -8.40
CA HIS A 802 9.52 28.40 -9.61
C HIS A 802 8.13 28.25 -10.24
N SER A 803 7.40 29.35 -10.44
CA SER A 803 6.10 29.37 -11.09
C SER A 803 6.22 29.62 -12.60
N PHE A 804 5.60 28.76 -13.41
CA PHE A 804 5.52 28.92 -14.87
C PHE A 804 4.43 29.93 -15.29
N HIS A 805 4.34 30.24 -16.59
CA HIS A 805 3.32 31.17 -17.11
C HIS A 805 1.91 30.59 -17.05
N LEU A 806 0.90 31.46 -17.10
CA LEU A 806 -0.50 31.06 -17.21
C LEU A 806 -0.73 30.29 -18.53
N GLY A 807 -1.33 29.10 -18.44
CA GLY A 807 -1.52 28.21 -19.59
C GLY A 807 -0.24 27.45 -20.01
N GLU A 808 0.87 27.59 -19.28
CA GLU A 808 2.09 26.80 -19.51
C GLU A 808 2.13 25.57 -18.59
N TYR A 809 2.12 24.39 -19.20
CA TYR A 809 2.06 23.11 -18.52
C TYR A 809 3.46 22.51 -18.53
N ALA A 810 4.03 22.27 -17.36
CA ALA A 810 5.26 21.51 -17.21
C ALA A 810 4.94 19.99 -17.24
N LEU A 811 5.57 19.26 -18.16
CA LEU A 811 5.21 17.87 -18.49
C LEU A 811 6.33 16.86 -18.20
N SER A 812 7.59 17.27 -18.32
CA SER A 812 8.77 16.42 -18.18
C SER A 812 9.88 17.13 -17.42
N ILE A 813 10.66 16.35 -16.66
CA ILE A 813 11.85 16.82 -15.94
C ILE A 813 12.95 15.76 -16.02
N CYS A 814 14.20 16.19 -16.13
CA CYS A 814 15.35 15.35 -15.83
C CYS A 814 16.42 16.15 -15.09
N SER A 815 17.25 15.46 -14.30
CA SER A 815 18.47 16.00 -13.71
C SER A 815 19.65 15.43 -14.49
N THR A 816 20.52 16.28 -15.02
CA THR A 816 21.64 15.82 -15.84
C THR A 816 22.80 16.81 -15.90
N ARG A 817 23.96 16.31 -16.33
CA ARG A 817 25.10 17.10 -16.79
C ARG A 817 25.19 16.98 -18.30
N LEU A 818 25.41 18.09 -18.98
CA LEU A 818 25.48 18.13 -20.43
C LEU A 818 26.92 18.36 -20.90
N LYS A 819 27.42 17.45 -21.75
CA LYS A 819 28.77 17.48 -22.33
C LYS A 819 29.85 17.56 -21.23
N ASP A 820 30.79 18.50 -21.37
CA ASP A 820 31.90 18.74 -20.44
C ASP A 820 31.59 19.88 -19.44
N ASP A 821 30.34 20.36 -19.37
CA ASP A 821 29.96 21.39 -18.38
C ASP A 821 29.92 20.75 -16.99
N PRO A 822 30.71 21.24 -16.01
CA PRO A 822 30.69 20.70 -14.65
C PRO A 822 29.38 20.99 -13.90
N THR A 823 28.57 21.92 -14.42
CA THR A 823 27.30 22.33 -13.82
C THR A 823 26.23 21.25 -14.02
N VAL A 824 25.51 20.93 -12.96
CA VAL A 824 24.34 20.04 -13.01
C VAL A 824 23.09 20.87 -13.19
N TYR A 825 22.19 20.40 -14.07
CA TYR A 825 20.99 21.13 -14.44
C TYR A 825 19.72 20.30 -14.15
N TYR A 826 18.69 20.98 -13.67
CA TYR A 826 17.30 20.52 -13.83
C TYR A 826 16.78 21.02 -15.17
N VAL A 827 16.42 20.10 -16.06
CA VAL A 827 15.87 20.42 -17.37
C VAL A 827 14.37 20.14 -17.34
N VAL A 828 13.55 21.15 -17.68
CA VAL A 828 12.08 21.04 -17.69
C VAL A 828 11.55 21.26 -19.10
N GLY A 829 10.69 20.34 -19.54
CA GLY A 829 9.93 20.44 -20.79
C GLY A 829 8.51 20.92 -20.54
N THR A 830 8.09 21.96 -21.26
CA THR A 830 6.76 22.60 -21.12
C THR A 830 5.97 22.58 -22.42
N ALA A 831 4.66 22.82 -22.30
CA ALA A 831 3.72 23.02 -23.40
C ALA A 831 2.83 24.23 -23.09
N LEU A 832 2.51 25.06 -24.10
CA LEU A 832 1.51 26.11 -23.98
C LEU A 832 0.16 25.53 -24.41
N VAL A 833 -0.75 25.39 -23.45
CA VAL A 833 -2.06 24.78 -23.62
C VAL A 833 -3.11 25.89 -23.79
N ASN A 834 -3.82 25.84 -24.91
CA ASN A 834 -4.98 26.69 -25.17
C ASN A 834 -6.23 25.79 -25.25
N PRO A 835 -7.28 26.03 -24.45
CA PRO A 835 -8.52 25.24 -24.48
C PRO A 835 -9.20 25.16 -25.86
N GLU A 836 -8.96 26.14 -26.75
CA GLU A 836 -9.51 26.13 -28.12
C GLU A 836 -8.73 25.21 -29.09
N GLU A 837 -7.54 24.74 -28.70
CA GLU A 837 -6.69 23.90 -29.55
C GLU A 837 -6.78 22.42 -29.12
N SER A 838 -6.86 21.53 -30.11
CA SER A 838 -6.85 20.08 -29.87
C SER A 838 -5.48 19.53 -29.47
N GLU A 839 -4.40 20.24 -29.83
CA GLU A 839 -3.03 19.90 -29.48
C GLU A 839 -2.21 21.19 -29.35
N SER A 840 -1.33 21.24 -28.34
CA SER A 840 -0.42 22.37 -28.14
C SER A 840 0.56 22.50 -29.31
N LYS A 841 0.60 23.67 -29.95
CA LYS A 841 1.53 23.95 -31.06
C LYS A 841 2.85 24.57 -30.62
N GLN A 842 2.95 24.98 -29.36
CA GLN A 842 4.09 25.69 -28.80
C GLN A 842 4.46 25.11 -27.43
N GLY A 843 5.74 25.16 -27.10
CA GLY A 843 6.30 24.71 -25.82
C GLY A 843 7.74 25.17 -25.68
N ARG A 844 8.38 24.86 -24.55
CA ARG A 844 9.77 25.27 -24.27
C ARG A 844 10.54 24.20 -23.50
N ILE A 845 11.86 24.20 -23.65
CA ILE A 845 12.79 23.42 -22.82
C ILE A 845 13.62 24.42 -22.02
N ILE A 846 13.58 24.35 -20.70
CA ILE A 846 14.20 25.32 -19.79
C ILE A 846 15.22 24.59 -18.92
N LEU A 847 16.43 25.15 -18.82
CA LEU A 847 17.50 24.60 -17.98
C LEU A 847 17.70 25.49 -16.77
N PHE A 848 17.64 24.87 -15.60
CA PHE A 848 17.80 25.50 -14.31
C PHE A 848 19.04 24.97 -13.60
N SER A 849 19.81 25.87 -13.00
CA SER A 849 20.87 25.53 -12.05
C SER A 849 20.42 25.92 -10.65
N TYR A 850 20.53 24.98 -9.71
CA TYR A 850 20.24 25.23 -8.30
C TYR A 850 21.55 25.52 -7.56
N ALA A 851 21.72 26.76 -7.11
CA ALA A 851 22.91 27.20 -6.39
C ALA A 851 22.53 28.22 -5.31
N GLU A 852 23.22 28.18 -4.17
CA GLU A 852 23.03 29.14 -3.06
C GLU A 852 21.56 29.24 -2.59
N GLY A 853 20.83 28.12 -2.60
CA GLY A 853 19.43 28.07 -2.17
C GLY A 853 18.42 28.64 -3.18
N LYS A 854 18.85 29.01 -4.40
CA LYS A 854 17.98 29.60 -5.43
C LYS A 854 18.09 28.86 -6.76
N LEU A 855 16.97 28.83 -7.47
CA LEU A 855 16.90 28.32 -8.83
C LEU A 855 17.23 29.45 -9.82
N GLN A 856 18.24 29.26 -10.66
CA GLN A 856 18.63 30.21 -11.70
C GLN A 856 18.37 29.61 -13.08
N GLN A 857 17.61 30.32 -13.92
CA GLN A 857 17.41 29.93 -15.32
C GLN A 857 18.69 30.21 -16.11
N VAL A 858 19.29 29.17 -16.68
CA VAL A 858 20.56 29.25 -17.42
C VAL A 858 20.32 29.33 -18.92
N ALA A 859 19.40 28.53 -19.45
CA ALA A 859 19.10 28.48 -20.88
C ALA A 859 17.64 28.15 -21.14
N GLU A 860 17.16 28.52 -22.33
CA GLU A 860 15.79 28.30 -22.79
C GLU A 860 15.80 28.01 -24.28
N LYS A 861 15.01 27.02 -24.70
CA LYS A 861 14.84 26.63 -26.11
C LYS A 861 13.36 26.52 -26.46
N GLU A 862 12.92 27.31 -27.43
CA GLU A 862 11.57 27.20 -27.99
C GLU A 862 11.41 25.93 -28.84
N ILE A 863 10.28 25.26 -28.67
CA ILE A 863 9.89 24.06 -29.41
C ILE A 863 8.47 24.22 -29.96
N LYS A 864 8.19 23.50 -31.07
CA LYS A 864 6.90 23.52 -31.74
C LYS A 864 6.10 22.27 -31.35
N GLY A 865 5.49 22.29 -30.17
CA GLY A 865 4.72 21.17 -29.63
C GLY A 865 4.92 21.00 -28.13
N ALA A 866 4.25 20.00 -27.55
CA ALA A 866 4.43 19.60 -26.15
C ALA A 866 5.68 18.74 -25.97
N CYS A 867 6.49 19.04 -24.95
CA CYS A 867 7.61 18.19 -24.57
C CYS A 867 7.17 17.08 -23.59
N TYR A 868 6.78 15.91 -24.12
CA TYR A 868 6.21 14.83 -23.30
C TYR A 868 7.25 14.11 -22.41
N SER A 869 8.47 13.89 -22.92
CA SER A 869 9.53 13.20 -22.19
C SER A 869 10.92 13.80 -22.48
N LEU A 870 11.80 13.74 -21.48
CA LEU A 870 13.19 14.17 -21.53
C LEU A 870 14.09 13.07 -20.96
N CYS A 871 15.22 12.81 -21.63
CA CYS A 871 16.23 11.88 -21.15
C CYS A 871 17.64 12.41 -21.43
N GLU A 872 18.57 12.11 -20.54
CA GLU A 872 20.00 12.24 -20.84
C GLU A 872 20.39 11.16 -21.85
N PHE A 873 21.22 11.54 -22.82
CA PHE A 873 21.73 10.60 -23.82
C PHE A 873 23.15 10.99 -24.25
N GLN A 874 24.17 10.30 -23.73
CA GLN A 874 25.57 10.47 -24.12
C GLN A 874 26.09 11.92 -23.97
N GLY A 875 25.74 12.58 -22.86
CA GLY A 875 26.05 13.99 -22.60
C GLY A 875 25.23 14.98 -23.43
N LYS A 876 24.24 14.50 -24.18
CA LYS A 876 23.27 15.29 -24.95
C LYS A 876 21.89 15.17 -24.33
N LEU A 877 20.96 16.02 -24.80
CA LEU A 877 19.58 16.01 -24.34
C LEU A 877 18.66 15.42 -25.40
N LEU A 878 18.04 14.28 -25.09
CA LEU A 878 17.02 13.66 -25.91
C LEU A 878 15.63 14.14 -25.44
N ALA A 879 14.80 14.60 -26.38
CA ALA A 879 13.46 15.10 -26.08
C ALA A 879 12.42 14.55 -27.05
N SER A 880 11.25 14.16 -26.53
CA SER A 880 10.06 13.92 -27.36
C SER A 880 9.18 15.16 -27.39
N ILE A 881 8.88 15.63 -28.60
CA ILE A 881 8.11 16.84 -28.87
C ILE A 881 6.98 16.50 -29.83
N SER A 882 5.75 16.40 -29.32
CA SER A 882 4.57 15.93 -30.08
C SER A 882 4.86 14.62 -30.83
N SER A 883 4.85 14.64 -32.16
CA SER A 883 5.13 13.50 -33.05
C SER A 883 6.62 13.28 -33.32
N THR A 884 7.52 14.09 -32.76
CA THR A 884 8.95 14.09 -33.11
C THR A 884 9.84 13.69 -31.94
N VAL A 885 10.89 12.93 -32.21
CA VAL A 885 11.98 12.66 -31.26
C VAL A 885 13.20 13.42 -31.72
N ARG A 886 13.78 14.26 -30.86
CA ARG A 886 14.86 15.18 -31.21
C ARG A 886 16.03 15.07 -30.25
N LEU A 887 17.24 15.12 -30.81
CA LEU A 887 18.48 15.16 -30.03
C LEU A 887 19.06 16.57 -30.07
N PHE A 888 19.38 17.11 -28.89
CA PHE A 888 19.97 18.43 -28.74
C PHE A 888 21.38 18.31 -28.17
N GLU A 889 22.34 18.94 -28.83
CA GLU A 889 23.70 19.12 -28.34
C GLU A 889 23.78 20.39 -27.47
N TRP A 890 24.53 20.30 -26.37
CA TRP A 890 24.88 21.44 -25.53
C TRP A 890 26.12 22.16 -26.06
N THR A 891 26.00 23.45 -26.36
CA THR A 891 27.10 24.25 -26.91
C THR A 891 27.91 24.96 -25.82
N ASN A 892 29.09 25.46 -26.18
CA ASN A 892 29.96 26.20 -25.25
C ASN A 892 29.36 27.55 -24.83
N GLU A 893 28.44 28.08 -25.63
CA GLU A 893 27.65 29.28 -25.33
C GLU A 893 26.49 29.00 -24.36
N ARG A 894 26.36 27.76 -23.85
CA ARG A 894 25.26 27.30 -22.98
C ARG A 894 23.90 27.39 -23.65
N GLU A 895 23.82 26.92 -24.90
CA GLU A 895 22.56 26.83 -25.64
C GLU A 895 22.30 25.41 -26.15
N LEU A 896 21.02 25.06 -26.34
CA LEU A 896 20.61 23.82 -26.98
C LEU A 896 20.55 23.98 -28.50
N ARG A 897 21.39 23.22 -29.20
CA ARG A 897 21.40 23.13 -30.67
C ARG A 897 20.80 21.80 -31.12
N LEU A 898 19.84 21.86 -32.04
CA LEU A 898 19.26 20.66 -32.64
C LEU A 898 20.31 19.95 -33.51
N GLU A 899 20.50 18.66 -33.27
CA GLU A 899 21.42 17.82 -34.03
C GLU A 899 20.68 16.95 -35.02
N CYS A 900 19.74 16.12 -34.56
CA CYS A 900 18.97 15.22 -35.41
C CYS A 900 17.51 15.08 -34.95
N SER A 901 16.66 14.50 -35.81
CA SER A 901 15.23 14.34 -35.56
C SER A 901 14.66 13.11 -36.25
N HIS A 902 13.73 12.45 -35.58
CA HIS A 902 12.92 11.34 -36.09
C HIS A 902 11.42 11.73 -36.05
N PHE A 903 10.67 11.38 -37.11
CA PHE A 903 9.30 11.88 -37.34
C PHE A 903 8.24 10.78 -37.48
N ASN A 904 8.61 9.50 -37.43
CA ASN A 904 7.70 8.39 -37.75
C ASN A 904 6.83 7.92 -36.57
N ASN A 905 6.30 8.88 -35.80
CA ASN A 905 5.45 8.67 -34.63
C ASN A 905 4.16 9.50 -34.78
N VAL A 906 3.07 9.06 -34.14
CA VAL A 906 1.86 9.88 -34.00
C VAL A 906 2.04 10.86 -32.84
N ALA A 907 2.41 10.35 -31.67
CA ALA A 907 2.78 11.15 -30.51
C ALA A 907 3.74 10.33 -29.64
N ALA A 908 4.98 10.80 -29.52
CA ALA A 908 6.03 10.13 -28.74
C ALA A 908 5.91 10.51 -27.26
N LEU A 909 5.19 9.70 -26.48
CA LEU A 909 4.87 9.99 -25.09
C LEU A 909 6.01 9.64 -24.13
N CYS A 910 6.67 8.50 -24.37
CA CYS A 910 7.68 7.95 -23.48
C CYS A 910 9.01 7.72 -24.21
N LEU A 911 10.12 7.93 -23.50
CA LEU A 911 11.47 7.66 -24.00
C LEU A 911 12.28 6.90 -22.95
N LYS A 912 13.07 5.93 -23.41
CA LYS A 912 14.06 5.20 -22.61
C LYS A 912 15.34 5.00 -23.41
N THR A 913 16.46 4.97 -22.73
CA THR A 913 17.79 4.96 -23.35
C THR A 913 18.66 3.87 -22.74
N LYS A 914 19.41 3.15 -23.58
CA LYS A 914 20.43 2.19 -23.15
C LYS A 914 21.56 2.14 -24.17
N GLY A 915 22.75 2.61 -23.78
CA GLY A 915 23.88 2.71 -24.70
C GLY A 915 23.57 3.63 -25.89
N ASP A 916 23.58 3.08 -27.11
CA ASP A 916 23.22 3.79 -28.35
C ASP A 916 21.74 3.64 -28.73
N PHE A 917 20.98 2.82 -28.00
CA PHE A 917 19.58 2.53 -28.29
C PHE A 917 18.64 3.49 -27.57
N ILE A 918 17.58 3.83 -28.27
CA ILE A 918 16.48 4.69 -27.81
C ILE A 918 15.18 3.94 -28.08
N LEU A 919 14.45 3.61 -27.01
CA LEU A 919 13.11 3.04 -27.11
C LEU A 919 12.08 4.17 -27.01
N VAL A 920 11.18 4.22 -27.99
CA VAL A 920 10.13 5.23 -28.11
C VAL A 920 8.78 4.56 -27.92
N GLY A 921 7.98 5.06 -26.96
CA GLY A 921 6.59 4.65 -26.76
C GLY A 921 5.65 5.65 -27.41
N ASP A 922 4.88 5.21 -28.39
CA ASP A 922 3.91 6.03 -29.11
C ASP A 922 2.50 5.91 -28.51
N LEU A 923 1.68 6.96 -28.64
CA LEU A 923 0.29 6.97 -28.17
C LEU A 923 -0.55 5.80 -28.71
N MET A 924 -0.37 5.39 -29.97
CA MET A 924 -1.19 4.33 -30.59
C MET A 924 -0.38 3.33 -31.45
N ARG A 925 0.89 3.62 -31.75
CA ARG A 925 1.77 2.78 -32.58
C ARG A 925 2.77 1.95 -31.77
N SER A 926 2.40 1.54 -30.55
CA SER A 926 3.24 0.69 -29.70
C SER A 926 4.67 1.23 -29.52
N MET A 927 5.69 0.38 -29.67
CA MET A 927 7.09 0.68 -29.45
C MET A 927 7.89 0.77 -30.75
N THR A 928 8.83 1.72 -30.80
CA THR A 928 9.83 1.83 -31.87
C THR A 928 11.22 1.89 -31.27
N LEU A 929 12.15 1.09 -31.80
CA LEU A 929 13.55 1.09 -31.39
C LEU A 929 14.39 1.89 -32.40
N LEU A 930 15.01 2.96 -31.93
CA LEU A 930 15.95 3.77 -32.68
C LEU A 930 17.38 3.48 -32.20
N GLN A 931 18.34 3.59 -33.10
CA GLN A 931 19.76 3.62 -32.77
C GLN A 931 20.35 4.95 -33.23
N TYR A 932 21.12 5.59 -32.37
CA TYR A 932 21.87 6.78 -32.75
C TYR A 932 23.21 6.38 -33.39
N LYS A 933 23.46 6.85 -34.62
CA LYS A 933 24.74 6.65 -35.30
C LYS A 933 25.64 7.86 -35.07
N THR A 934 26.53 7.76 -34.09
CA THR A 934 27.43 8.86 -33.70
C THR A 934 28.29 9.39 -34.85
N LEU A 935 28.70 8.53 -35.79
CA LEU A 935 29.49 8.93 -36.96
C LEU A 935 28.68 9.72 -38.01
N GLU A 936 27.38 9.44 -38.10
CA GLU A 936 26.48 10.09 -39.08
C GLU A 936 25.74 11.28 -38.48
N GLY A 937 25.63 11.34 -37.14
CA GLY A 937 24.83 12.33 -36.45
C GLY A 937 23.33 12.18 -36.74
N SER A 938 22.85 10.94 -36.93
CA SER A 938 21.48 10.63 -37.36
C SER A 938 20.85 9.52 -36.52
N PHE A 939 19.52 9.42 -36.57
CA PHE A 939 18.79 8.28 -36.02
C PHE A 939 18.50 7.26 -37.12
N GLU A 940 18.77 5.99 -36.84
CA GLU A 940 18.34 4.84 -37.64
C GLU A 940 17.21 4.12 -36.91
N GLU A 941 16.10 3.86 -37.59
CA GLU A 941 15.04 3.00 -37.05
C GLU A 941 15.44 1.53 -37.25
N ILE A 942 15.66 0.82 -36.14
CA ILE A 942 16.15 -0.56 -36.16
C ILE A 942 15.00 -1.54 -36.27
N ALA A 943 14.00 -1.38 -35.40
CA ALA A 943 12.85 -2.28 -35.37
C ALA A 943 11.61 -1.57 -34.78
N ARG A 944 10.44 -2.08 -35.13
CA ARG A 944 9.14 -1.55 -34.71
C ARG A 944 8.17 -2.69 -34.39
N ASP A 945 7.34 -2.47 -33.38
CA ASP A 945 6.13 -3.27 -33.17
C ASP A 945 4.98 -2.65 -33.98
N TYR A 946 4.39 -3.45 -34.86
CA TYR A 946 3.31 -3.01 -35.75
C TYR A 946 1.92 -3.21 -35.16
N ASP A 947 1.81 -3.87 -34.01
CA ASP A 947 0.53 -3.99 -33.32
C ASP A 947 0.12 -2.63 -32.72
N PRO A 948 -1.17 -2.22 -32.85
CA PRO A 948 -1.63 -0.93 -32.36
C PRO A 948 -1.95 -1.01 -30.88
N ASN A 949 -0.91 -0.86 -30.05
CA ASN A 949 -1.01 -0.78 -28.59
C ASN A 949 -0.96 0.70 -28.15
N TRP A 950 -1.87 1.09 -27.25
CA TRP A 950 -1.90 2.44 -26.70
C TRP A 950 -1.04 2.52 -25.45
N MET A 951 0.17 3.05 -25.61
CA MET A 951 1.22 2.92 -24.60
C MET A 951 0.97 3.82 -23.40
N THR A 952 1.20 3.28 -22.21
CA THR A 952 1.15 4.03 -20.95
C THR A 952 2.55 4.20 -20.37
N ALA A 953 3.37 3.14 -20.43
CA ALA A 953 4.76 3.15 -19.98
C ALA A 953 5.58 2.11 -20.77
N ILE A 954 6.89 2.36 -20.88
CA ILE A 954 7.87 1.47 -21.53
C ILE A 954 9.13 1.34 -20.69
N GLU A 955 9.83 0.22 -20.83
CA GLU A 955 11.16 0.01 -20.24
C GLU A 955 12.03 -0.92 -21.07
N ILE A 956 13.34 -0.70 -21.03
CA ILE A 956 14.32 -1.59 -21.66
C ILE A 956 14.76 -2.63 -20.63
N LEU A 957 14.51 -3.92 -20.89
CA LEU A 957 14.93 -5.01 -19.99
C LEU A 957 16.38 -5.40 -20.27
N ASP A 958 16.68 -5.71 -21.52
CA ASP A 958 18.03 -6.00 -22.01
C ASP A 958 18.27 -5.37 -23.40
N ASP A 959 19.28 -5.79 -24.15
CA ASP A 959 19.60 -5.21 -25.47
C ASP A 959 18.64 -5.70 -26.60
N GLU A 960 17.86 -6.75 -26.36
CA GLU A 960 16.94 -7.35 -27.33
C GLU A 960 15.48 -7.42 -26.84
N LEU A 961 15.22 -7.21 -25.55
CA LEU A 961 13.94 -7.34 -24.87
C LEU A 961 13.45 -6.01 -24.32
N PHE A 962 12.23 -5.65 -24.70
CA PHE A 962 11.59 -4.38 -24.37
C PHE A 962 10.24 -4.63 -23.73
N LEU A 963 10.01 -4.05 -22.56
CA LEU A 963 8.76 -4.17 -21.80
C LEU A 963 7.83 -2.99 -22.13
N GLY A 964 6.57 -3.30 -22.42
CA GLY A 964 5.52 -2.33 -22.64
C GLY A 964 4.32 -2.55 -21.72
N ALA A 965 3.68 -1.46 -21.30
CA ALA A 965 2.36 -1.44 -20.68
C ALA A 965 1.39 -0.62 -21.54
N GLU A 966 0.13 -1.07 -21.61
CA GLU A 966 -0.89 -0.43 -22.45
C GLU A 966 -2.23 -0.20 -21.71
N HIS A 967 -3.07 0.66 -22.29
CA HIS A 967 -4.29 1.20 -21.67
C HIS A 967 -5.33 0.17 -21.22
N SER A 968 -5.36 -1.03 -21.81
CA SER A 968 -6.27 -2.12 -21.41
C SER A 968 -5.76 -2.90 -20.19
N ASN A 969 -4.74 -2.39 -19.50
CA ASN A 969 -4.12 -2.96 -18.29
C ASN A 969 -3.32 -4.25 -18.56
N ASN A 970 -2.72 -4.36 -19.75
CA ASN A 970 -1.83 -5.46 -20.11
C ASN A 970 -0.35 -5.05 -20.07
N LEU A 971 0.50 -6.04 -19.82
CA LEU A 971 1.94 -6.02 -20.03
C LEU A 971 2.29 -6.92 -21.22
N PHE A 972 3.30 -6.52 -21.98
CA PHE A 972 3.85 -7.32 -23.06
C PHE A 972 5.35 -7.09 -23.22
N VAL A 973 6.06 -8.08 -23.77
CA VAL A 973 7.49 -8.00 -24.05
C VAL A 973 7.73 -8.23 -25.53
N CYS A 974 8.43 -7.29 -26.14
CA CYS A 974 8.86 -7.35 -27.52
C CYS A 974 10.31 -7.83 -27.59
N HIS A 975 10.59 -8.77 -28.50
CA HIS A 975 11.94 -9.22 -28.83
C HIS A 975 12.38 -8.71 -30.19
N LYS A 976 13.63 -8.28 -30.29
CA LYS A 976 14.32 -7.94 -31.53
C LYS A 976 15.15 -9.12 -32.00
N ASP A 977 14.75 -9.77 -33.08
CA ASP A 977 15.52 -10.87 -33.68
C ASP A 977 16.65 -10.32 -34.59
N SER A 978 17.81 -10.07 -33.97
CA SER A 978 19.03 -9.67 -34.69
C SER A 978 19.55 -10.77 -35.63
N ALA A 979 19.18 -12.03 -35.40
CA ALA A 979 19.68 -13.20 -36.11
C ALA A 979 18.81 -13.60 -37.32
N ALA A 980 17.67 -12.95 -37.51
CA ALA A 980 16.79 -13.19 -38.65
C ALA A 980 17.52 -13.05 -39.99
N THR A 981 17.10 -13.83 -40.99
CA THR A 981 17.79 -13.93 -42.28
C THR A 981 17.39 -12.82 -43.25
N SER A 982 16.19 -12.24 -43.08
CA SER A 982 15.70 -11.13 -43.90
C SER A 982 15.72 -9.81 -43.14
N ASP A 983 15.97 -8.70 -43.86
CA ASP A 983 15.97 -7.37 -43.26
C ASP A 983 14.55 -6.95 -42.78
N GLU A 984 13.50 -7.45 -43.43
CA GLU A 984 12.10 -7.20 -43.04
C GLU A 984 11.77 -7.84 -41.68
N GLU A 985 12.21 -9.09 -41.44
CA GLU A 985 12.03 -9.74 -40.14
C GLU A 985 12.85 -9.07 -39.03
N ARG A 986 14.04 -8.53 -39.35
CA ARG A 986 14.86 -7.77 -38.38
C ARG A 986 14.22 -6.45 -37.97
N GLN A 987 13.47 -5.83 -38.89
CA GLN A 987 12.74 -4.58 -38.65
C GLN A 987 11.44 -4.79 -37.84
N GLN A 988 10.99 -6.03 -37.68
CA GLN A 988 9.81 -6.35 -36.90
C GLN A 988 10.17 -6.78 -35.49
N MET A 989 9.64 -6.09 -34.49
CA MET A 989 9.66 -6.58 -33.11
C MET A 989 8.52 -7.57 -32.91
N GLN A 990 8.82 -8.74 -32.36
CA GLN A 990 7.81 -9.76 -32.09
C GLN A 990 7.38 -9.71 -30.62
N GLU A 991 6.07 -9.70 -30.37
CA GLU A 991 5.53 -9.88 -29.02
C GLU A 991 5.77 -11.33 -28.56
N VAL A 992 6.76 -11.54 -27.68
CA VAL A 992 7.13 -12.86 -27.13
C VAL A 992 6.58 -13.09 -25.72
N GLY A 993 6.15 -12.03 -25.04
CA GLY A 993 5.53 -12.10 -23.73
C GLY A 993 4.23 -11.31 -23.69
N ARG A 994 3.19 -11.86 -23.07
CA ARG A 994 1.85 -11.26 -22.94
C ARG A 994 1.24 -11.61 -21.60
N PHE A 995 0.74 -10.61 -20.88
CA PHE A 995 0.18 -10.79 -19.53
C PHE A 995 -0.86 -9.71 -19.20
N HIS A 996 -2.03 -10.10 -18.69
CA HIS A 996 -2.99 -9.13 -18.15
C HIS A 996 -2.71 -8.83 -16.68
N LEU A 997 -2.21 -7.62 -16.41
CA LEU A 997 -1.90 -7.16 -15.06
C LEU A 997 -3.17 -6.84 -14.27
N GLY A 998 -4.16 -6.21 -14.92
CA GLY A 998 -5.40 -5.78 -14.28
C GLY A 998 -5.29 -4.45 -13.52
N ASP A 999 -4.20 -3.71 -13.72
CA ASP A 999 -4.02 -2.34 -13.24
C ASP A 999 -3.29 -1.47 -14.28
N PHE A 1000 -3.44 -0.15 -14.19
CA PHE A 1000 -2.89 0.82 -15.13
C PHE A 1000 -1.52 1.30 -14.66
N VAL A 1001 -0.47 0.98 -15.42
CA VAL A 1001 0.92 1.33 -15.09
C VAL A 1001 1.26 2.72 -15.65
N ASN A 1002 1.70 3.62 -14.77
CA ASN A 1002 2.13 4.98 -15.15
C ASN A 1002 3.64 5.10 -15.35
N VAL A 1003 4.44 4.31 -14.62
CA VAL A 1003 5.89 4.48 -14.58
C VAL A 1003 6.62 3.17 -14.37
N PHE A 1004 7.71 2.97 -15.13
CA PHE A 1004 8.73 1.95 -14.92
C PHE A 1004 10.06 2.59 -14.49
N ARG A 1005 10.73 1.97 -13.52
CA ARG A 1005 12.09 2.33 -13.09
C ARG A 1005 12.90 1.07 -12.77
N HIS A 1006 14.15 1.06 -13.23
CA HIS A 1006 15.14 0.10 -12.75
C HIS A 1006 15.49 0.37 -11.30
N GLY A 1007 15.64 -0.69 -10.50
CA GLY A 1007 16.04 -0.61 -9.10
C GLY A 1007 15.38 -1.68 -8.23
N THR A 1008 15.88 -1.85 -7.01
CA THR A 1008 15.34 -2.79 -6.02
C THR A 1008 15.15 -2.10 -4.67
N LEU A 1009 14.15 -2.53 -3.90
CA LEU A 1009 13.93 -2.10 -2.51
C LEU A 1009 14.68 -2.98 -1.50
N VAL A 1010 15.31 -4.05 -1.97
CA VAL A 1010 16.02 -5.03 -1.14
C VAL A 1010 17.50 -4.71 -1.13
N MET A 1011 18.13 -4.87 0.03
CA MET A 1011 19.55 -4.63 0.21
C MET A 1011 20.38 -5.56 -0.71
N GLN A 1012 21.16 -4.98 -1.62
CA GLN A 1012 22.05 -5.70 -2.55
C GLN A 1012 23.32 -6.21 -1.82
N GLY A 1013 23.15 -7.16 -0.90
CA GLY A 1013 24.27 -7.80 -0.19
C GLY A 1013 24.83 -9.06 -0.88
N VAL A 1014 24.26 -9.45 -2.02
CA VAL A 1014 24.56 -10.69 -2.73
C VAL A 1014 25.05 -10.34 -4.14
N PRO A 1015 26.20 -10.87 -4.62
CA PRO A 1015 26.66 -10.64 -5.99
C PRO A 1015 25.58 -11.06 -6.99
N GLU A 1016 25.29 -10.24 -8.02
CA GLU A 1016 24.31 -10.52 -9.09
C GLU A 1016 24.48 -11.91 -9.73
N ALA A 1017 25.70 -12.48 -9.68
CA ALA A 1017 25.99 -13.83 -10.17
C ALA A 1017 25.35 -14.98 -9.36
N SER A 1018 24.73 -14.69 -8.21
CA SER A 1018 24.14 -15.69 -7.31
C SER A 1018 22.65 -15.49 -7.03
N THR A 1019 21.99 -14.53 -7.70
CA THR A 1019 20.55 -14.34 -7.60
C THR A 1019 19.80 -15.27 -8.56
N VAL A 1020 18.66 -15.79 -8.11
CA VAL A 1020 17.80 -16.72 -8.87
C VAL A 1020 17.18 -16.04 -10.12
N THR A 1021 17.09 -14.71 -10.10
CA THR A 1021 16.54 -13.89 -11.17
C THR A 1021 17.54 -12.81 -11.62
N GLN A 1022 17.35 -12.29 -12.84
CA GLN A 1022 18.22 -11.28 -13.45
C GLN A 1022 17.42 -10.01 -13.78
N GLY A 1023 17.98 -8.84 -13.48
CA GLY A 1023 17.31 -7.56 -13.72
C GLY A 1023 16.15 -7.30 -12.76
N CYS A 1024 15.84 -6.01 -12.52
CA CYS A 1024 14.85 -5.61 -11.53
C CYS A 1024 14.19 -4.30 -11.97
N VAL A 1025 12.94 -4.39 -12.46
CA VAL A 1025 12.15 -3.24 -12.91
C VAL A 1025 10.94 -3.09 -12.00
N LEU A 1026 10.89 -2.00 -11.24
CA LEU A 1026 9.74 -1.60 -10.45
C LEU A 1026 8.74 -0.85 -11.31
N TYR A 1027 7.45 -1.02 -11.00
CA TYR A 1027 6.37 -0.26 -11.61
C TYR A 1027 5.38 0.28 -10.59
N GLY A 1028 4.84 1.47 -10.88
CA GLY A 1028 3.80 2.13 -10.08
C GLY A 1028 2.49 2.27 -10.84
N THR A 1029 1.37 2.03 -10.16
CA THR A 1029 0.03 2.02 -10.79
C THR A 1029 -0.90 3.15 -10.30
N VAL A 1030 -2.00 3.34 -11.03
CA VAL A 1030 -3.07 4.30 -10.69
C VAL A 1030 -3.77 3.97 -9.38
N HIS A 1031 -3.88 2.69 -8.99
CA HIS A 1031 -4.50 2.32 -7.71
C HIS A 1031 -3.50 2.26 -6.55
N GLY A 1032 -2.26 2.73 -6.76
CA GLY A 1032 -1.24 2.77 -5.71
C GLY A 1032 -0.53 1.44 -5.48
N ALA A 1033 -0.67 0.47 -6.39
CA ALA A 1033 0.12 -0.75 -6.31
C ALA A 1033 1.55 -0.49 -6.77
N LEU A 1034 2.50 -1.13 -6.09
CA LEU A 1034 3.87 -1.27 -6.56
C LEU A 1034 4.08 -2.71 -6.95
N GLY A 1035 4.66 -2.94 -8.11
CA GLY A 1035 5.07 -4.28 -8.49
C GLY A 1035 6.46 -4.32 -9.09
N LEU A 1036 6.91 -5.54 -9.33
CA LEU A 1036 8.23 -5.85 -9.81
C LEU A 1036 8.15 -6.78 -11.02
N VAL A 1037 8.99 -6.52 -12.02
CA VAL A 1037 9.27 -7.42 -13.14
C VAL A 1037 10.74 -7.80 -13.12
N THR A 1038 11.03 -9.10 -13.22
CA THR A 1038 12.39 -9.65 -13.28
C THR A 1038 12.47 -10.78 -14.31
N SER A 1039 13.64 -10.99 -14.90
CA SER A 1039 13.86 -12.04 -15.90
C SER A 1039 14.25 -13.38 -15.26
N LEU A 1040 13.75 -14.47 -15.84
CA LEU A 1040 13.95 -15.83 -15.38
C LEU A 1040 14.82 -16.63 -16.34
N HIS A 1041 15.59 -17.58 -15.81
CA HIS A 1041 16.18 -18.64 -16.61
C HIS A 1041 15.12 -19.66 -17.06
N LEU A 1042 15.33 -20.28 -18.23
CA LEU A 1042 14.40 -21.24 -18.86
C LEU A 1042 14.00 -22.40 -17.93
N ASP A 1043 14.97 -22.98 -17.21
CA ASP A 1043 14.71 -24.12 -16.32
C ASP A 1043 13.76 -23.75 -15.18
N LEU A 1044 13.98 -22.57 -14.58
CA LEU A 1044 13.14 -22.04 -13.53
C LEU A 1044 11.76 -21.63 -14.05
N TYR A 1045 11.70 -20.99 -15.23
CA TYR A 1045 10.42 -20.66 -15.87
C TYR A 1045 9.56 -21.90 -16.09
N ASN A 1046 10.13 -22.99 -16.61
CA ASN A 1046 9.39 -24.23 -16.84
C ASN A 1046 8.90 -24.86 -15.53
N LEU A 1047 9.72 -24.83 -14.48
CA LEU A 1047 9.35 -25.29 -13.14
C LEU A 1047 8.16 -24.49 -12.60
N LEU A 1048 8.27 -23.16 -12.61
CA LEU A 1048 7.24 -22.25 -12.10
C LEU A 1048 5.96 -22.29 -12.94
N LEU A 1049 6.05 -22.44 -14.26
CA LEU A 1049 4.89 -22.56 -15.14
C LEU A 1049 4.07 -23.82 -14.82
N GLU A 1050 4.74 -24.95 -14.58
CA GLU A 1050 4.06 -26.19 -14.19
C GLU A 1050 3.47 -26.09 -12.77
N MET A 1051 4.20 -25.45 -11.85
CA MET A 1051 3.70 -25.14 -10.51
C MET A 1051 2.45 -24.23 -10.57
N GLN A 1052 2.45 -23.19 -11.40
CA GLN A 1052 1.33 -22.27 -11.58
C GLN A 1052 0.07 -23.01 -12.06
N LYS A 1053 0.19 -23.88 -13.05
CA LYS A 1053 -0.93 -24.70 -13.56
C LYS A 1053 -1.53 -25.61 -12.49
N ARG A 1054 -0.71 -26.13 -11.58
CA ARG A 1054 -1.15 -26.99 -10.48
C ARG A 1054 -1.80 -26.17 -9.38
N LEU A 1055 -1.21 -25.04 -9.00
CA LEU A 1055 -1.78 -24.09 -8.06
C LEU A 1055 -3.16 -23.61 -8.51
N ALA A 1056 -3.31 -23.24 -9.78
CA ALA A 1056 -4.58 -22.82 -10.35
C ALA A 1056 -5.68 -23.90 -10.28
N ARG A 1057 -5.32 -25.19 -10.18
CA ARG A 1057 -6.28 -26.29 -9.97
C ARG A 1057 -6.62 -26.54 -8.51
N VAL A 1058 -5.63 -26.43 -7.62
CA VAL A 1058 -5.77 -26.73 -6.19
C VAL A 1058 -6.44 -25.56 -5.44
N ILE A 1059 -6.15 -24.32 -5.84
CA ILE A 1059 -6.70 -23.11 -5.24
C ILE A 1059 -8.11 -22.88 -5.77
N LYS A 1060 -9.09 -22.86 -4.87
CA LYS A 1060 -10.47 -22.48 -5.21
C LYS A 1060 -10.56 -20.97 -5.35
N SER A 1061 -10.70 -20.50 -6.59
CA SER A 1061 -10.90 -19.08 -6.90
C SER A 1061 -12.23 -18.56 -6.37
N VAL A 1062 -12.23 -17.36 -5.77
CA VAL A 1062 -13.44 -16.63 -5.39
C VAL A 1062 -14.19 -16.23 -6.66
N GLY A 1063 -15.47 -16.57 -6.74
CA GLY A 1063 -16.26 -16.38 -7.96
C GLY A 1063 -16.02 -17.45 -9.02
N LYS A 1064 -15.20 -18.48 -8.73
CA LYS A 1064 -14.81 -19.57 -9.66
C LYS A 1064 -14.31 -19.04 -11.02
N ILE A 1065 -13.53 -17.95 -10.99
CA ILE A 1065 -12.89 -17.41 -12.18
C ILE A 1065 -11.60 -18.20 -12.42
N ASP A 1066 -11.40 -18.66 -13.66
CA ASP A 1066 -10.17 -19.33 -14.08
C ASP A 1066 -8.98 -18.34 -14.11
N HIS A 1067 -7.86 -18.72 -13.52
CA HIS A 1067 -6.64 -17.91 -13.51
C HIS A 1067 -6.12 -17.61 -14.92
N ASP A 1068 -6.12 -18.62 -15.80
CA ASP A 1068 -5.72 -18.49 -17.20
C ASP A 1068 -6.60 -17.47 -17.96
N PHE A 1069 -7.90 -17.44 -17.64
CA PHE A 1069 -8.81 -16.44 -18.21
C PHE A 1069 -8.48 -15.05 -17.67
N TYR A 1070 -8.29 -14.90 -16.36
CA TYR A 1070 -7.94 -13.62 -15.75
C TYR A 1070 -6.66 -13.01 -16.32
N ARG A 1071 -5.58 -13.79 -16.42
CA ARG A 1071 -4.28 -13.35 -16.94
C ARG A 1071 -4.17 -13.33 -18.46
N SER A 1072 -5.20 -13.78 -19.19
CA SER A 1072 -5.22 -13.72 -20.66
C SER A 1072 -5.14 -12.28 -21.16
N PHE A 1073 -4.18 -12.01 -22.05
CA PHE A 1073 -4.00 -10.72 -22.69
C PHE A 1073 -5.26 -10.34 -23.47
N SER A 1074 -5.83 -9.17 -23.20
CA SER A 1074 -7.12 -8.79 -23.78
C SER A 1074 -7.16 -7.31 -24.10
N THR A 1075 -7.32 -7.00 -25.37
CA THR A 1075 -7.57 -5.65 -25.91
C THR A 1075 -8.91 -5.64 -26.63
N GLU A 1076 -9.36 -4.48 -27.10
CA GLU A 1076 -10.56 -4.39 -27.94
C GLU A 1076 -10.47 -5.22 -29.23
N ARG A 1077 -9.26 -5.52 -29.70
CA ARG A 1077 -9.01 -6.22 -30.97
C ARG A 1077 -8.78 -7.71 -30.82
N LYS A 1078 -7.97 -8.10 -29.84
CA LYS A 1078 -7.51 -9.49 -29.68
C LYS A 1078 -7.58 -9.94 -28.23
N THR A 1079 -7.82 -11.23 -28.04
CA THR A 1079 -7.69 -11.88 -26.74
C THR A 1079 -6.84 -13.12 -26.94
N ASP A 1080 -5.65 -13.10 -26.34
CA ASP A 1080 -4.63 -14.14 -26.46
C ASP A 1080 -4.31 -14.73 -25.08
N ARG A 1081 -3.70 -15.92 -25.07
CA ARG A 1081 -3.27 -16.56 -23.82
C ARG A 1081 -2.07 -15.84 -23.22
N CYS A 1082 -1.92 -15.98 -21.91
CA CYS A 1082 -0.72 -15.55 -21.19
C CYS A 1082 0.47 -16.39 -21.63
N GLU A 1083 1.56 -15.74 -22.06
CA GLU A 1083 2.81 -16.38 -22.50
C GLU A 1083 4.01 -15.55 -22.04
N GLY A 1084 5.15 -16.18 -21.74
CA GLY A 1084 6.39 -15.49 -21.36
C GLY A 1084 6.39 -14.81 -19.98
N PHE A 1085 5.32 -14.99 -19.20
CA PHE A 1085 5.15 -14.40 -17.87
C PHE A 1085 4.69 -15.45 -16.84
N ILE A 1086 5.24 -15.35 -15.63
CA ILE A 1086 4.82 -16.09 -14.44
C ILE A 1086 4.20 -15.11 -13.44
N ASP A 1087 3.03 -15.47 -12.92
CA ASP A 1087 2.31 -14.70 -11.91
C ASP A 1087 2.85 -15.02 -10.52
N GLY A 1088 3.72 -14.14 -10.01
CA GLY A 1088 4.35 -14.27 -8.71
C GLY A 1088 3.37 -14.27 -7.55
N ASP A 1089 2.29 -13.50 -7.63
CA ASP A 1089 1.27 -13.45 -6.58
C ASP A 1089 0.62 -14.84 -6.38
N LEU A 1090 0.42 -15.59 -7.46
CA LEU A 1090 -0.09 -16.95 -7.40
C LEU A 1090 0.97 -17.93 -6.86
N ILE A 1091 2.22 -17.81 -7.30
CA ILE A 1091 3.32 -18.67 -6.83
C ILE A 1091 3.53 -18.51 -5.32
N GLU A 1092 3.50 -17.28 -4.80
CA GLU A 1092 3.72 -17.01 -3.38
C GLU A 1092 2.59 -17.53 -2.49
N SER A 1093 1.36 -17.58 -3.01
CA SER A 1093 0.22 -18.17 -2.30
C SER A 1093 0.43 -19.65 -1.94
N PHE A 1094 1.40 -20.34 -2.56
CA PHE A 1094 1.81 -21.69 -2.17
C PHE A 1094 2.19 -21.77 -0.69
N LEU A 1095 2.86 -20.74 -0.14
CA LEU A 1095 3.29 -20.69 1.26
C LEU A 1095 2.12 -20.57 2.25
N ASP A 1096 0.93 -20.23 1.76
CA ASP A 1096 -0.28 -20.08 2.58
C ASP A 1096 -1.20 -21.32 2.50
N LEU A 1097 -0.82 -22.34 1.72
CA LEU A 1097 -1.56 -23.59 1.61
C LEU A 1097 -1.32 -24.50 2.83
N SER A 1098 -2.33 -25.33 3.14
CA SER A 1098 -2.18 -26.42 4.10
C SER A 1098 -1.15 -27.47 3.61
N PRO A 1099 -0.43 -28.18 4.50
CA PRO A 1099 0.59 -29.17 4.12
C PRO A 1099 0.10 -30.26 3.15
N ASP A 1100 -1.16 -30.67 3.23
CA ASP A 1100 -1.73 -31.68 2.34
C ASP A 1100 -1.88 -31.17 0.90
N LYS A 1101 -2.30 -29.90 0.74
CA LYS A 1101 -2.38 -29.23 -0.56
C LYS A 1101 -0.99 -28.96 -1.13
N MET A 1102 0.00 -28.64 -0.29
CA MET A 1102 1.39 -28.48 -0.75
C MET A 1102 1.93 -29.79 -1.35
N LYS A 1103 1.63 -30.94 -0.71
CA LYS A 1103 1.98 -32.27 -1.24
C LYS A 1103 1.27 -32.55 -2.56
N GLU A 1104 -0.01 -32.20 -2.69
CA GLU A 1104 -0.77 -32.35 -3.93
C GLU A 1104 -0.13 -31.56 -5.09
N VAL A 1105 0.34 -30.34 -4.83
CA VAL A 1105 1.04 -29.53 -5.84
C VAL A 1105 2.40 -30.14 -6.21
N ALA A 1106 3.18 -30.58 -5.22
CA ALA A 1106 4.53 -31.13 -5.41
C ALA A 1106 4.54 -32.48 -6.15
N GLN A 1107 3.50 -33.30 -6.00
CA GLN A 1107 3.47 -34.68 -6.49
C GLN A 1107 3.73 -34.81 -8.00
N GLY A 1108 4.83 -35.46 -8.40
CA GLY A 1108 5.19 -35.61 -9.81
C GLY A 1108 5.66 -34.32 -10.49
N LEU A 1109 6.07 -33.31 -9.72
CA LEU A 1109 6.82 -32.15 -10.23
C LEU A 1109 8.31 -32.52 -10.27
N MET A 1110 9.02 -32.13 -11.32
CA MET A 1110 10.44 -32.48 -11.49
C MET A 1110 11.31 -31.23 -11.33
N ILE A 1111 12.28 -31.25 -10.43
CA ILE A 1111 13.25 -30.17 -10.20
C ILE A 1111 14.64 -30.59 -10.68
N ASN A 1112 15.42 -29.63 -11.19
CA ASN A 1112 16.82 -29.84 -11.53
C ASN A 1112 17.66 -29.36 -10.34
N ASP A 1113 18.38 -30.26 -9.68
CA ASP A 1113 19.17 -30.00 -8.48
C ASP A 1113 20.56 -29.37 -8.76
N GLY A 1114 20.77 -28.87 -9.99
CA GLY A 1114 22.06 -28.34 -10.44
C GLY A 1114 23.08 -29.43 -10.84
N SER A 1115 22.76 -30.71 -10.66
CA SER A 1115 23.58 -31.84 -11.15
C SER A 1115 23.28 -32.20 -12.62
N GLY A 1116 22.23 -31.60 -13.21
CA GLY A 1116 21.73 -31.94 -14.54
C GLY A 1116 20.80 -33.15 -14.57
N MET A 1117 20.52 -33.78 -13.42
CA MET A 1117 19.48 -34.81 -13.27
C MET A 1117 18.20 -34.20 -12.73
N LYS A 1118 17.05 -34.63 -13.27
CA LYS A 1118 15.73 -34.25 -12.76
C LYS A 1118 15.31 -35.20 -11.65
N SER A 1119 15.12 -34.68 -10.44
CA SER A 1119 14.55 -35.40 -9.29
C SER A 1119 13.10 -34.97 -9.05
N GLU A 1120 12.34 -35.78 -8.31
CA GLU A 1120 10.98 -35.39 -7.89
C GLU A 1120 11.09 -34.32 -6.79
N ALA A 1121 10.37 -33.21 -6.97
CA ALA A 1121 10.40 -32.10 -6.03
C ALA A 1121 9.63 -32.44 -4.76
N THR A 1122 10.21 -32.17 -3.59
CA THR A 1122 9.50 -32.25 -2.32
C THR A 1122 8.82 -30.92 -2.00
N PRO A 1123 7.80 -30.90 -1.11
CA PRO A 1123 7.23 -29.65 -0.62
C PRO A 1123 8.28 -28.70 -0.04
N ASP A 1124 9.29 -29.22 0.66
CA ASP A 1124 10.36 -28.41 1.27
C ASP A 1124 11.25 -27.74 0.22
N ASP A 1125 11.53 -28.41 -0.91
CA ASP A 1125 12.28 -27.83 -2.03
C ASP A 1125 11.52 -26.66 -2.66
N LEU A 1126 10.20 -26.81 -2.81
CA LEU A 1126 9.33 -25.75 -3.32
C LEU A 1126 9.21 -24.59 -2.35
N ILE A 1127 9.05 -24.87 -1.05
CA ILE A 1127 9.03 -23.82 -0.01
C ILE A 1127 10.32 -23.00 -0.09
N LYS A 1128 11.48 -23.65 -0.16
CA LYS A 1128 12.77 -22.95 -0.28
C LYS A 1128 12.84 -22.08 -1.54
N THR A 1129 12.40 -22.61 -2.69
CA THR A 1129 12.41 -21.87 -3.96
C THR A 1129 11.50 -20.64 -3.90
N VAL A 1130 10.29 -20.79 -3.38
CA VAL A 1130 9.32 -19.69 -3.25
C VAL A 1130 9.80 -18.67 -2.21
N GLU A 1131 10.35 -19.10 -1.08
CA GLU A 1131 10.95 -18.20 -0.09
C GLU A 1131 12.10 -17.37 -0.67
N GLU A 1132 12.95 -17.95 -1.52
CA GLU A 1132 14.00 -17.21 -2.23
C GLU A 1132 13.42 -16.15 -3.18
N LEU A 1133 12.32 -16.46 -3.89
CA LEU A 1133 11.60 -15.49 -4.72
C LEU A 1133 10.93 -14.39 -3.88
N THR A 1134 10.36 -14.69 -2.71
CA THR A 1134 9.73 -13.66 -1.86
C THR A 1134 10.71 -12.62 -1.32
N ARG A 1135 12.02 -12.94 -1.33
CA ARG A 1135 13.08 -12.04 -0.85
C ARG A 1135 13.51 -10.99 -1.88
N ILE A 1136 13.05 -11.07 -3.12
CA ILE A 1136 13.45 -10.13 -4.18
C ILE A 1136 12.73 -8.77 -4.10
N HIS A 1137 11.66 -8.67 -3.30
CA HIS A 1137 10.76 -7.52 -3.24
C HIS A 1137 10.30 -7.15 -1.83
#